data_AF-A0A7C1CGR8-F1
#
_entry.id   AF-A0A7C1CGR8-F1
#
_cell.length_a   1.000
_cell.length_b   1.000
_cell.length_c   1.000
_cell.angle_alpha   90.00
_cell.angle_beta   90.00
_cell.angle_gamma   90.00
#
_symmetry.space_group_name_H-M   'P 1'
#
loop_
_entity.id
_entity.type
_entity.pdbx_description
1 polymer ?
#
loop_
_entity_poly.entity_id
_entity_poly.type
_entity_poly.pdbx_seq_one_letter_code
_entity_poly.pdbx_strand_id
1 'polypeptide(L)'
;MGKDKIKDKNAGTAHEQNVERRQYIRLNAVFPVEFQFLDCETGGSISDIKQGFTRDVGKGGICLEVNNIEEGFEDILKGKKAKIDLRLHIPLGGRETKAVATIAWYTKIKSGYPNKYLIGLAFSEIDPRERSRIYFHARRIILTPKIISVVILSLITTAAYFYATDFSLRRENEKLVKELVEYSRVRSGLEKDIIKFNAEYRESEERLSKNREKIEEYENKLKDLDKLSAELKQKDELLMYFEQDRSKAKQELKEALAEKHKLSQEVSDLSREAVFLKERISGLSEKRVSVEDDLKKLVSSFEEVEEKGVLSMYKWIKNHQNRFTGLVVSYEGDKNIEDWAFTYDQSLAVQCFILMGDQANAGQILDFYKGKANRTYGAFTNAYDAYTGLVAEYSVHAGPNIWIGIAMLQYTYRFKDETYLFAAEDIGDWLVDLQKEDSEFGIKGGPKITWFSTEHNLDAYAFFGMLYKITHKEKYLMAQNRTFEWLKKNAFNRRQGRINRGKGDATIATDTFAWAIASIGPRLLKESGMDPDQIIDFAETNCLVTTTYKRPDGKEIEITGFDFGKFWHMSRGGVVSTEWTAQMVVTLKIMEEYHRALNNYIKERYYKNKADFYLSELQKMVIVSPSRVGQG
;
A
#
# COMPACT_ATOMS: atom_id res chain seq x y z
N MET A 1 11.72 15.94 59.85
CA MET A 1 11.35 14.61 60.38
C MET A 1 12.30 13.62 59.71
N GLY A 2 13.39 13.18 60.31
CA GLY A 2 13.59 12.79 61.70
C GLY A 2 13.64 11.26 61.75
N LYS A 3 14.75 10.75 62.28
CA LYS A 3 15.09 9.36 62.62
C LYS A 3 15.91 8.58 61.61
N ASP A 4 17.00 7.91 61.98
CA ASP A 4 17.91 8.06 63.10
C ASP A 4 19.14 7.23 62.75
N LYS A 5 20.32 7.82 62.93
CA LYS A 5 21.59 7.10 62.99
C LYS A 5 21.65 6.39 64.34
N ILE A 6 21.65 5.07 64.35
CA ILE A 6 22.18 4.32 65.50
C ILE A 6 23.62 3.94 65.17
N LYS A 7 24.53 4.72 65.74
CA LYS A 7 25.92 4.32 66.00
C LYS A 7 25.88 3.38 67.19
N ASP A 8 26.41 2.17 67.03
CA ASP A 8 26.88 1.42 68.18
C ASP A 8 28.41 1.36 68.18
N LYS A 9 28.95 1.93 69.26
CA LYS A 9 30.35 1.83 69.68
C LYS A 9 30.47 0.54 70.47
N ASN A 10 31.33 -0.37 70.05
CA ASN A 10 32.03 -1.24 70.99
C ASN A 10 33.50 -1.32 70.58
N ALA A 11 34.33 -0.65 71.38
CA ALA A 11 35.77 -0.78 71.39
C ALA A 11 36.12 -1.93 72.33
N GLY A 12 37.08 -2.78 71.93
CA GLY A 12 37.73 -3.71 72.85
C GLY A 12 37.92 -5.10 72.31
N THR A 13 38.81 -5.25 71.31
CA THR A 13 39.90 -6.24 71.29
C THR A 13 40.68 -5.98 70.02
N ALA A 14 41.95 -5.62 70.16
CA ALA A 14 42.89 -5.52 69.06
C ALA A 14 43.08 -6.92 68.46
N HIS A 15 42.25 -7.27 67.48
CA HIS A 15 42.61 -8.28 66.50
C HIS A 15 43.47 -7.57 65.46
N GLU A 16 44.75 -7.98 65.37
CA GLU A 16 45.61 -7.68 64.25
C GLU A 16 44.79 -7.75 62.95
N GLN A 17 44.58 -6.61 62.30
CA GLN A 17 44.04 -6.57 60.95
C GLN A 17 45.05 -7.30 60.06
N ASN A 18 44.80 -8.59 59.84
CA ASN A 18 45.44 -9.38 58.81
C ASN A 18 45.19 -8.68 57.48
N VAL A 19 46.14 -7.86 57.03
CA VAL A 19 46.12 -7.22 55.71
C VAL A 19 45.93 -8.34 54.68
N GLU A 20 44.80 -8.31 53.96
CA GLU A 20 44.42 -9.36 53.02
C GLU A 20 45.36 -9.33 51.79
N ARG A 21 46.49 -10.03 51.86
CA ARG A 21 47.50 -10.17 50.80
C ARG A 21 47.08 -11.13 49.66
N ARG A 22 45.79 -11.46 49.55
CA ARG A 22 45.25 -12.56 48.73
C ARG A 22 45.03 -12.14 47.27
N GLN A 23 45.70 -12.79 46.31
CA GLN A 23 45.44 -12.67 44.86
C GLN A 23 44.50 -13.78 44.33
N TYR A 24 43.39 -14.02 45.03
CA TYR A 24 42.43 -15.07 44.68
C TYR A 24 41.13 -14.48 44.13
N ILE A 25 40.58 -15.13 43.10
CA ILE A 25 39.19 -14.98 42.67
C ILE A 25 38.34 -15.79 43.64
N ARG A 26 37.50 -15.10 44.43
CA ARG A 26 36.53 -15.76 45.33
C ARG A 26 35.27 -16.14 44.57
N LEU A 27 34.94 -17.42 44.62
CA LEU A 27 33.81 -18.03 43.92
C LEU A 27 32.64 -18.22 44.87
N ASN A 28 31.43 -18.05 44.33
CA ASN A 28 30.18 -18.31 45.06
C ASN A 28 29.83 -19.81 45.13
N ALA A 29 30.61 -20.66 44.45
CA ALA A 29 30.49 -22.12 44.44
C ALA A 29 31.82 -22.76 44.88
N VAL A 30 31.74 -23.95 45.50
CA VAL A 30 32.92 -24.74 45.90
C VAL A 30 33.39 -25.63 44.76
N PHE A 31 34.70 -25.82 44.63
CA PHE A 31 35.29 -26.92 43.87
C PHE A 31 35.68 -28.04 44.83
N PRO A 32 35.21 -29.29 44.61
CA PRO A 32 35.73 -30.44 45.31
C PRO A 32 37.21 -30.66 44.96
N VAL A 33 38.01 -30.93 45.97
CA VAL A 33 39.44 -31.23 45.84
C VAL A 33 39.73 -32.50 46.62
N GLU A 34 40.21 -33.53 45.94
CA GLU A 34 40.84 -34.66 46.61
C GLU A 34 42.32 -34.36 46.79
N PHE A 35 42.87 -34.72 47.94
CA PHE A 35 44.27 -34.43 48.23
C PHE A 35 44.93 -35.49 49.11
N GLN A 36 46.23 -35.65 48.95
CA GLN A 36 47.07 -36.52 49.79
C GLN A 36 48.40 -35.82 50.07
N PHE A 37 48.99 -36.10 51.22
CA PHE A 37 50.28 -35.55 51.59
C PHE A 37 51.40 -36.44 51.06
N LEU A 38 52.43 -35.82 50.50
CA LEU A 38 53.63 -36.46 49.97
C LEU A 38 54.83 -36.06 50.83
N ASP A 39 55.70 -37.04 51.08
CA ASP A 39 56.99 -36.81 51.73
C ASP A 39 57.90 -35.94 50.83
N CYS A 40 58.57 -34.95 51.43
CA CYS A 40 59.42 -34.03 50.68
C CYS A 40 60.71 -34.66 50.12
N GLU A 41 61.21 -35.74 50.73
CA GLU A 41 62.50 -36.37 50.37
C GLU A 41 62.32 -37.57 49.44
N THR A 42 61.30 -38.38 49.69
CA THR A 42 61.04 -39.64 48.97
C THR A 42 59.93 -39.55 47.93
N GLY A 43 59.06 -38.53 48.02
CA GLY A 43 57.88 -38.38 47.15
C GLY A 43 56.78 -39.42 47.36
N GLY A 44 56.95 -40.34 48.33
CA GLY A 44 55.96 -41.34 48.70
C GLY A 44 54.76 -40.72 49.42
N SER A 45 53.58 -41.36 49.30
CA SER A 45 52.39 -40.90 50.02
C SER A 45 52.54 -41.18 51.51
N ILE A 46 52.33 -40.15 52.32
CA ILE A 46 52.36 -40.21 53.79
C ILE A 46 50.94 -40.12 54.39
N SER A 47 49.90 -40.08 53.54
CA SER A 47 48.51 -40.08 53.98
C SER A 47 47.59 -40.79 53.01
N ASP A 48 46.46 -41.26 53.52
CA ASP A 48 45.31 -41.62 52.66
C ASP A 48 44.77 -40.39 51.92
N ILE A 49 44.05 -40.64 50.83
CA ILE A 49 43.36 -39.58 50.06
C ILE A 49 42.23 -39.00 50.91
N LYS A 50 42.25 -37.68 51.09
CA LYS A 50 41.27 -36.90 51.84
C LYS A 50 40.52 -35.95 50.91
N GLN A 51 39.37 -35.46 51.36
CA GLN A 51 38.53 -34.54 50.59
C GLN A 51 38.48 -33.16 51.25
N GLY A 52 38.53 -32.13 50.43
CA GLY A 52 38.38 -30.74 50.81
C GLY A 52 37.68 -29.95 49.72
N PHE A 53 37.55 -28.66 49.94
CA PHE A 53 36.88 -27.75 49.01
C PHE A 53 37.70 -26.50 48.80
N THR A 54 37.62 -25.90 47.62
CA THR A 54 38.16 -24.55 47.40
C THR A 54 37.11 -23.59 46.86
N ARG A 55 37.12 -22.37 47.40
CA ARG A 55 36.33 -21.22 46.91
C ARG A 55 37.21 -20.08 46.44
N ASP A 56 38.52 -20.13 46.70
CA ASP A 56 39.43 -19.04 46.41
C ASP A 56 40.52 -19.57 45.46
N VAL A 57 40.48 -19.11 44.21
CA VAL A 57 41.38 -19.58 43.13
C VAL A 57 42.24 -18.44 42.62
N GLY A 58 43.56 -18.59 42.69
CA GLY A 58 44.54 -17.62 42.22
C GLY A 58 45.27 -18.13 40.99
N LYS A 59 46.06 -17.26 40.34
CA LYS A 59 46.88 -17.68 39.18
C LYS A 59 47.96 -18.71 39.54
N GLY A 60 48.42 -18.74 40.79
CA GLY A 60 49.51 -19.60 41.24
C GLY A 60 49.15 -20.57 42.38
N GLY A 61 47.87 -20.71 42.74
CA GLY A 61 47.48 -21.52 43.89
C GLY A 61 46.00 -21.47 44.21
N ILE A 62 45.60 -22.18 45.27
CA ILE A 62 44.21 -22.21 45.81
C ILE A 62 44.21 -22.08 47.34
N CYS A 63 43.06 -21.72 47.91
CA CYS A 63 42.80 -21.91 49.34
C CYS A 63 42.01 -23.19 49.53
N LEU A 64 42.60 -24.20 50.16
CA LEU A 64 41.95 -25.46 50.47
C LEU A 64 41.29 -25.39 51.85
N GLU A 65 39.99 -25.62 51.89
CA GLU A 65 39.19 -25.76 53.10
C GLU A 65 39.02 -27.25 53.40
N VAL A 66 39.46 -27.68 54.58
CA VAL A 66 39.42 -29.08 55.02
C VAL A 66 38.74 -29.17 56.37
N ASN A 67 37.89 -30.18 56.52
CA ASN A 67 37.25 -30.53 57.79
C ASN A 67 37.77 -31.90 58.27
N ASN A 68 37.86 -32.11 59.59
CA ASN A 68 38.15 -33.40 60.22
C ASN A 68 39.52 -34.01 59.87
N ILE A 69 40.57 -33.24 60.09
CA ILE A 69 41.95 -33.75 60.01
C ILE A 69 42.32 -34.43 61.35
N GLU A 70 42.92 -35.63 61.31
CA GLU A 70 43.31 -36.43 62.49
C GLU A 70 44.33 -35.73 63.41
N GLU A 71 44.38 -36.13 64.69
CA GLU A 71 45.37 -35.61 65.66
C GLU A 71 46.78 -36.13 65.31
N GLY A 72 47.76 -35.22 65.19
CA GLY A 72 49.13 -35.50 64.71
C GLY A 72 49.48 -34.80 63.38
N PHE A 73 48.46 -34.41 62.60
CA PHE A 73 48.65 -33.71 61.32
C PHE A 73 49.07 -32.24 61.43
N GLU A 74 48.80 -31.60 62.58
CA GLU A 74 49.26 -30.23 62.82
C GLU A 74 50.78 -30.11 62.74
N ASP A 75 51.52 -31.16 63.13
CA ASP A 75 52.98 -31.13 63.13
C ASP A 75 53.54 -31.19 61.69
N ILE A 76 52.83 -31.87 60.78
CA ILE A 76 53.12 -31.89 59.34
C ILE A 76 52.86 -30.50 58.73
N LEU A 77 51.75 -29.84 59.12
CA LEU A 77 51.42 -28.49 58.66
C LEU A 77 52.38 -27.42 59.22
N LYS A 78 52.78 -27.54 60.50
CA LYS A 78 53.76 -26.65 61.18
C LYS A 78 55.15 -26.77 60.59
N GLY A 79 55.60 -28.01 60.30
CA GLY A 79 56.95 -28.29 59.84
C GLY A 79 57.22 -27.92 58.38
N LYS A 80 56.18 -27.68 57.56
CA LYS A 80 56.27 -27.53 56.09
C LYS A 80 57.05 -28.67 55.40
N LYS A 81 57.07 -29.85 56.00
CA LYS A 81 57.86 -31.02 55.54
C LYS A 81 57.10 -31.91 54.54
N ALA A 82 55.99 -31.44 54.00
CA ALA A 82 55.18 -32.20 53.05
C ALA A 82 54.74 -31.35 51.85
N LYS A 83 54.75 -31.97 50.66
CA LYS A 83 54.03 -31.49 49.48
C LYS A 83 52.61 -32.07 49.49
N ILE A 84 51.68 -31.46 48.76
CA ILE A 84 50.30 -31.95 48.65
C ILE A 84 49.99 -32.24 47.20
N ASP A 85 49.66 -33.49 46.88
CA ASP A 85 49.06 -33.87 45.61
C ASP A 85 47.57 -33.52 45.64
N LEU A 86 47.10 -32.80 44.62
CA LEU A 86 45.76 -32.24 44.50
C LEU A 86 45.11 -32.77 43.23
N ARG A 87 43.86 -33.23 43.34
CA ARG A 87 42.97 -33.53 42.21
C ARG A 87 41.74 -32.63 42.32
N LEU A 88 41.71 -31.59 41.50
CA LEU A 88 40.59 -30.65 41.47
C LEU A 88 39.52 -31.12 40.48
N HIS A 89 38.29 -31.23 40.97
CA HIS A 89 37.13 -31.55 40.14
C HIS A 89 36.41 -30.25 39.77
N ILE A 90 36.75 -29.68 38.62
CA ILE A 90 36.08 -28.49 38.10
C ILE A 90 34.67 -28.90 37.64
N PRO A 91 33.59 -28.28 38.16
CA PRO A 91 32.23 -28.56 37.70
C PRO A 91 32.09 -28.39 36.18
N LEU A 92 31.44 -29.35 35.52
CA LEU A 92 31.29 -29.45 34.05
C LEU A 92 32.63 -29.66 33.29
N GLY A 93 33.72 -29.96 33.99
CA GLY A 93 34.98 -30.41 33.41
C GLY A 93 35.06 -31.93 33.39
N GLY A 94 35.21 -32.54 32.22
CA GLY A 94 35.24 -34.01 32.07
C GLY A 94 36.52 -34.70 32.59
N ARG A 95 37.54 -33.95 33.01
CA ARG A 95 38.80 -34.47 33.55
C ARG A 95 39.23 -33.71 34.79
N GLU A 96 39.70 -34.44 35.79
CA GLU A 96 40.32 -33.93 37.01
C GLU A 96 41.62 -33.18 36.69
N THR A 97 41.84 -32.05 37.36
CA THR A 97 43.10 -31.32 37.26
C THR A 97 44.04 -31.79 38.35
N LYS A 98 45.16 -32.39 37.96
CA LYS A 98 46.22 -32.83 38.89
C LYS A 98 47.24 -31.73 39.10
N ALA A 99 47.62 -31.49 40.35
CA ALA A 99 48.64 -30.51 40.71
C ALA A 99 49.34 -30.92 42.00
N VAL A 100 50.64 -30.68 42.09
CA VAL A 100 51.36 -30.73 43.36
C VAL A 100 51.52 -29.31 43.87
N ALA A 101 51.22 -29.09 45.15
CA ALA A 101 51.30 -27.80 45.80
C ALA A 101 52.13 -27.84 47.08
N THR A 102 52.70 -26.69 47.42
CA THR A 102 53.39 -26.45 48.68
C THR A 102 52.49 -25.63 49.61
N ILE A 103 52.61 -25.89 50.91
CA ILE A 103 51.85 -25.16 51.94
C ILE A 103 52.49 -23.79 52.13
N ALA A 104 51.82 -22.75 51.64
CA ALA A 104 52.25 -21.37 51.84
C ALA A 104 51.95 -20.91 53.27
N TRP A 105 50.73 -21.18 53.74
CA TRP A 105 50.22 -20.87 55.08
C TRP A 105 49.08 -21.82 55.46
N TYR A 106 48.78 -21.94 56.74
CA TYR A 106 47.57 -22.59 57.21
C TYR A 106 47.01 -21.85 58.44
N THR A 107 45.69 -21.91 58.63
CA THR A 107 44.98 -21.33 59.75
C THR A 107 43.96 -22.32 60.28
N LYS A 108 44.01 -22.61 61.59
CA LYS A 108 42.99 -23.40 62.28
C LYS A 108 41.79 -22.51 62.58
N ILE A 109 40.63 -22.83 62.01
CA ILE A 109 39.40 -22.06 62.16
C ILE A 109 38.55 -22.58 63.33
N LYS A 110 38.56 -23.90 63.58
CA LYS A 110 37.82 -24.53 64.67
C LYS A 110 38.63 -25.64 65.34
N SER A 111 38.72 -25.61 66.68
CA SER A 111 39.36 -26.63 67.51
C SER A 111 38.34 -27.64 68.05
N GLY A 112 38.75 -28.91 68.21
CA GLY A 112 37.87 -30.03 68.61
C GLY A 112 37.11 -30.63 67.42
N TYR A 113 36.65 -31.88 67.53
CA TYR A 113 35.94 -32.58 66.44
C TYR A 113 34.51 -32.02 66.25
N PRO A 114 34.07 -31.64 65.04
CA PRO A 114 34.85 -31.57 63.80
C PRO A 114 35.78 -30.35 63.76
N ASN A 115 37.08 -30.58 63.51
CA ASN A 115 38.06 -29.49 63.38
C ASN A 115 38.04 -28.94 61.94
N LYS A 116 38.46 -27.68 61.76
CA LYS A 116 38.43 -27.02 60.45
C LYS A 116 39.69 -26.22 60.20
N TYR A 117 40.24 -26.37 59.00
CA TYR A 117 41.45 -25.68 58.55
C TYR A 117 41.24 -24.98 57.21
N LEU A 118 41.86 -23.82 57.08
CA LEU A 118 42.12 -23.19 55.78
C LEU A 118 43.61 -23.32 55.50
N ILE A 119 43.95 -23.82 54.33
CA ILE A 119 45.33 -24.08 53.92
C ILE A 119 45.56 -23.33 52.61
N GLY A 120 46.44 -22.34 52.64
CA GLY A 120 46.89 -21.65 51.45
C GLY A 120 47.92 -22.48 50.70
N LEU A 121 47.58 -22.89 49.49
CA LEU A 121 48.41 -23.75 48.64
C LEU A 121 48.95 -22.96 47.47
N ALA A 122 50.26 -23.07 47.23
CA ALA A 122 50.93 -22.55 46.04
C ALA A 122 51.34 -23.73 45.15
N PHE A 123 50.88 -23.74 43.90
CA PHE A 123 51.21 -24.82 42.96
C PHE A 123 52.71 -24.86 42.70
N SER A 124 53.35 -25.98 43.02
CA SER A 124 54.75 -26.25 42.68
C SER A 124 54.87 -26.92 41.32
N GLU A 125 53.96 -27.85 41.01
CA GLU A 125 53.93 -28.58 39.74
C GLU A 125 52.49 -28.67 39.25
N ILE A 126 52.19 -28.02 38.13
CA ILE A 126 50.88 -28.07 37.48
C ILE A 126 51.07 -27.81 35.99
N ASP A 127 50.34 -28.53 35.15
CA ASP A 127 50.33 -28.27 33.71
C ASP A 127 49.88 -26.79 33.47
N PRO A 128 50.65 -25.96 32.73
CA PRO A 128 50.29 -24.58 32.45
C PRO A 128 48.91 -24.38 31.81
N ARG A 129 48.44 -25.35 31.01
CA ARG A 129 47.10 -25.37 30.40
C ARG A 129 46.03 -25.57 31.46
N GLU A 130 46.24 -26.53 32.37
CA GLU A 130 45.32 -26.80 33.47
C GLU A 130 45.26 -25.65 34.48
N ARG A 131 46.40 -25.02 34.79
CA ARG A 131 46.47 -23.80 35.60
C ARG A 131 45.64 -22.66 35.00
N SER A 132 45.79 -22.45 33.70
CA SER A 132 45.03 -21.43 32.96
C SER A 132 43.55 -21.76 32.91
N ARG A 133 43.19 -23.05 32.79
CA ARG A 133 41.82 -23.55 32.77
C ARG A 133 41.08 -23.27 34.09
N ILE A 134 41.69 -23.55 35.24
CA ILE A 134 41.08 -23.26 36.55
C ILE A 134 40.83 -21.75 36.70
N TYR A 135 41.84 -20.93 36.41
CA TYR A 135 41.73 -19.47 36.52
C TYR A 135 40.71 -18.86 35.54
N PHE A 136 40.70 -19.33 34.29
CA PHE A 136 39.74 -18.86 33.28
C PHE A 136 38.31 -19.27 33.63
N HIS A 137 38.10 -20.50 34.13
CA HIS A 137 36.79 -20.96 34.60
C HIS A 137 36.29 -20.12 35.77
N ALA A 138 37.15 -19.84 36.76
CA ALA A 138 36.83 -18.95 37.88
C ALA A 138 36.44 -17.53 37.42
N ARG A 139 37.20 -16.97 36.47
CA ARG A 139 36.91 -15.67 35.86
C ARG A 139 35.61 -15.68 35.06
N ARG A 140 35.31 -16.77 34.34
CA ARG A 140 34.08 -16.95 33.55
C ARG A 140 32.85 -16.93 34.46
N ILE A 141 32.84 -17.69 35.56
CA ILE A 141 31.71 -17.73 36.50
C ILE A 141 31.34 -16.33 37.01
N ILE A 142 32.32 -15.46 37.24
CA ILE A 142 32.07 -14.09 37.74
C ILE A 142 31.64 -13.13 36.62
N LEU A 143 32.24 -13.24 35.43
CA LEU A 143 31.98 -12.31 34.34
C LEU A 143 30.71 -12.65 33.54
N THR A 144 30.37 -13.94 33.40
CA THR A 144 29.24 -14.38 32.56
C THR A 144 27.91 -13.71 32.95
N PRO A 145 27.50 -13.62 34.23
CA PRO A 145 26.26 -12.92 34.60
C PRO A 145 26.28 -11.45 34.21
N LYS A 146 27.41 -10.75 34.40
CA LYS A 146 27.56 -9.32 34.04
C LYS A 146 27.44 -9.11 32.54
N ILE A 147 28.08 -9.96 31.73
CA ILE A 147 28.00 -9.90 30.26
C ILE A 147 26.57 -10.16 29.81
N ILE A 148 25.90 -11.17 30.37
CA ILE A 148 24.49 -11.47 30.07
C ILE A 148 23.60 -10.28 30.42
N SER A 149 23.78 -9.66 31.59
CA SER A 149 23.02 -8.46 31.96
C SER A 149 23.21 -7.30 30.99
N VAL A 150 24.43 -7.06 30.50
CA VAL A 150 24.70 -6.03 29.49
C VAL A 150 24.03 -6.36 28.17
N VAL A 151 24.07 -7.61 27.71
CA VAL A 151 23.39 -8.05 26.48
C VAL A 151 21.87 -7.88 26.61
N ILE A 152 21.27 -8.30 27.73
CA ILE A 152 19.84 -8.14 27.98
C ILE A 152 19.47 -6.65 28.01
N LEU A 153 20.24 -5.82 28.71
CA LEU A 153 19.98 -4.38 28.76
C LEU A 153 20.07 -3.76 27.36
N SER A 154 21.08 -4.14 26.57
CA SER A 154 21.21 -3.70 25.18
C SER A 154 19.99 -4.09 24.36
N LEU A 155 19.52 -5.34 24.44
CA LEU A 155 18.33 -5.80 23.72
C LEU A 155 17.07 -5.02 24.14
N ILE A 156 16.89 -4.76 25.44
CA ILE A 156 15.77 -3.96 25.95
C ILE A 156 15.86 -2.52 25.42
N THR A 157 17.02 -1.89 25.47
CA THR A 157 17.18 -0.52 24.96
C THR A 157 16.95 -0.43 23.45
N THR A 158 17.41 -1.42 22.69
CA THR A 158 17.18 -1.50 21.25
C THR A 158 15.70 -1.72 20.94
N ALA A 159 15.02 -2.62 21.65
CA ALA A 159 13.58 -2.84 21.50
C ALA A 159 12.77 -1.59 21.86
N ALA A 160 13.13 -0.90 22.95
CA ALA A 160 12.49 0.34 23.36
C ALA A 160 12.70 1.47 22.35
N TYR A 161 13.90 1.57 21.76
CA TYR A 161 14.20 2.50 20.68
C TYR A 161 13.33 2.22 19.45
N PHE A 162 13.30 0.98 18.96
CA PHE A 162 12.46 0.59 17.82
C PHE A 162 10.98 0.85 18.06
N TYR A 163 10.48 0.53 19.26
CA TYR A 163 9.10 0.79 19.65
C TYR A 163 8.78 2.29 19.68
N ALA A 164 9.69 3.12 20.22
CA ALA A 164 9.51 4.57 20.23
C ALA A 164 9.51 5.17 18.82
N THR A 165 10.40 4.68 17.93
CA THR A 165 10.43 5.13 16.53
C THR A 165 9.18 4.71 15.77
N ASP A 166 8.72 3.47 15.92
CA ASP A 166 7.49 2.97 15.29
C ASP A 166 6.27 3.76 15.77
N PHE A 167 6.17 4.02 17.08
CA PHE A 167 5.11 4.84 17.64
C PHE A 167 5.10 6.28 17.09
N SER A 168 6.28 6.91 16.96
CA SER A 168 6.40 8.25 16.36
C SER A 168 5.97 8.26 14.90
N LEU A 169 6.44 7.28 14.12
CA LEU A 169 6.10 7.13 12.69
C LEU A 169 4.61 6.92 12.48
N ARG A 170 3.97 6.06 13.27
CA ARG A 170 2.51 5.86 13.22
C ARG A 170 1.75 7.15 13.49
N ARG A 171 2.17 7.92 14.49
CA ARG A 171 1.54 9.20 14.82
C ARG A 171 1.71 10.24 13.73
N GLU A 172 2.88 10.30 13.09
CA GLU A 172 3.15 11.17 11.95
C GLU A 172 2.30 10.77 10.73
N ASN A 173 2.21 9.47 10.42
CA ASN A 173 1.36 8.95 9.35
C ASN A 173 -0.13 9.23 9.60
N GLU A 174 -0.60 9.05 10.85
CA GLU A 174 -1.97 9.40 11.23
C GLU A 174 -2.26 10.89 11.04
N LYS A 175 -1.30 11.76 11.39
CA LYS A 175 -1.43 13.19 11.19
C LYS A 175 -1.48 13.53 9.68
N LEU A 176 -0.58 12.95 8.89
CA LEU A 176 -0.53 13.14 7.44
C LEU A 176 -1.84 12.71 6.78
N VAL A 177 -2.37 11.54 7.12
CA VAL A 177 -3.64 11.04 6.57
C VAL A 177 -4.82 11.94 6.97
N LYS A 178 -4.84 12.46 8.21
CA LYS A 178 -5.86 13.42 8.64
C LYS A 178 -5.79 14.72 7.84
N GLU A 179 -4.60 15.27 7.66
CA GLU A 179 -4.39 16.49 6.86
C GLU A 179 -4.80 16.26 5.40
N LEU A 180 -4.35 15.14 4.80
CA LEU A 180 -4.70 14.75 3.44
C LEU A 180 -6.23 14.70 3.27
N VAL A 181 -6.94 13.98 4.14
CA VAL A 181 -8.39 13.80 4.05
C VAL A 181 -9.14 15.11 4.26
N GLU A 182 -8.73 15.95 5.22
CA GLU A 182 -9.37 17.24 5.46
C GLU A 182 -9.20 18.18 4.26
N TYR A 183 -7.99 18.25 3.68
CA TYR A 183 -7.76 19.03 2.47
C TYR A 183 -8.52 18.49 1.26
N SER A 184 -8.50 17.17 1.02
CA SER A 184 -9.28 16.54 -0.06
C SER A 184 -10.77 16.78 0.10
N ARG A 185 -11.29 16.87 1.33
CA ARG A 185 -12.70 17.23 1.59
C ARG A 185 -13.01 18.65 1.17
N VAL A 186 -12.18 19.62 1.53
CA VAL A 186 -12.36 21.03 1.12
C VAL A 186 -12.22 21.16 -0.39
N ARG A 187 -11.18 20.53 -0.97
CA ARG A 187 -10.89 20.50 -2.40
C ARG A 187 -12.07 19.97 -3.21
N SER A 188 -12.57 18.79 -2.84
CA SER A 188 -13.76 18.19 -3.46
C SER A 188 -14.98 19.12 -3.41
N GLY A 189 -15.21 19.81 -2.28
CA GLY A 189 -16.31 20.76 -2.15
C GLY A 189 -16.21 21.91 -3.17
N LEU A 190 -15.02 22.50 -3.31
CA LEU A 190 -14.76 23.57 -4.28
C LEU A 190 -14.89 23.06 -5.72
N GLU A 191 -14.36 21.87 -6.02
CA GLU A 191 -14.46 21.23 -7.35
C GLU A 191 -15.92 20.90 -7.72
N LYS A 192 -16.71 20.42 -6.76
CA LYS A 192 -18.16 20.18 -6.92
C LYS A 192 -18.90 21.48 -7.23
N ASP A 193 -18.58 22.56 -6.54
CA ASP A 193 -19.16 23.89 -6.80
C ASP A 193 -18.79 24.41 -8.19
N ILE A 194 -17.53 24.24 -8.63
CA ILE A 194 -17.10 24.58 -10.00
C ILE A 194 -17.87 23.78 -11.05
N ILE A 195 -18.03 22.47 -10.85
CA ILE A 195 -18.80 21.61 -11.77
C ILE A 195 -20.26 22.09 -11.83
N LYS A 196 -20.88 22.36 -10.68
CA LYS A 196 -22.25 22.86 -10.57
C LYS A 196 -22.43 24.20 -11.28
N PHE A 197 -21.57 25.19 -11.01
CA PHE A 197 -21.65 26.50 -11.64
C PHE A 197 -21.46 26.42 -13.16
N ASN A 198 -20.57 25.55 -13.66
CA ASN A 198 -20.41 25.34 -15.09
C ASN A 198 -21.64 24.70 -15.74
N ALA A 199 -22.31 23.75 -15.06
CA ALA A 199 -23.54 23.16 -15.55
C ALA A 199 -24.67 24.20 -15.62
N GLU A 200 -24.88 24.96 -14.54
CA GLU A 200 -25.89 26.04 -14.51
C GLU A 200 -25.61 27.16 -15.52
N TYR A 201 -24.32 27.48 -15.73
CA TYR A 201 -23.89 28.46 -16.74
C TYR A 201 -24.30 27.99 -18.14
N ARG A 202 -23.98 26.74 -18.51
CA ARG A 202 -24.31 26.18 -19.82
C ARG A 202 -25.82 26.11 -20.07
N GLU A 203 -26.58 25.68 -19.07
CA GLU A 203 -28.05 25.65 -19.17
C GLU A 203 -28.62 27.06 -19.38
N SER A 204 -28.11 28.04 -18.63
CA SER A 204 -28.53 29.44 -18.76
C SER A 204 -28.15 30.01 -20.13
N GLU A 205 -26.98 29.66 -20.65
CA GLU A 205 -26.49 30.07 -21.98
C GLU A 205 -27.32 29.45 -23.11
N GLU A 206 -27.66 28.17 -23.03
CA GLU A 206 -28.50 27.49 -24.02
C GLU A 206 -29.91 28.09 -24.05
N ARG A 207 -30.51 28.32 -22.88
CA ARG A 207 -31.81 29.01 -22.77
C ARG A 207 -31.75 30.42 -23.36
N LEU A 208 -30.67 31.16 -23.07
CA LEU A 208 -30.47 32.50 -23.62
C LEU A 208 -30.36 32.47 -25.16
N SER A 209 -29.66 31.48 -25.73
CA SER A 209 -29.57 31.30 -27.19
C SER A 209 -30.95 31.04 -27.80
N LYS A 210 -31.71 30.08 -27.24
CA LYS A 210 -33.06 29.75 -27.71
C LYS A 210 -34.01 30.95 -27.60
N ASN A 211 -33.91 31.73 -26.53
CA ASN A 211 -34.72 32.94 -26.37
C ASN A 211 -34.36 34.00 -27.43
N ARG A 212 -33.07 34.18 -27.75
CA ARG A 212 -32.66 35.10 -28.83
C ARG A 212 -33.19 34.67 -30.19
N GLU A 213 -33.09 33.38 -30.52
CA GLU A 213 -33.62 32.83 -31.78
C GLU A 213 -35.14 33.06 -31.90
N LYS A 214 -35.90 32.81 -30.82
CA LYS A 214 -37.35 33.06 -30.80
C LYS A 214 -37.71 34.54 -30.89
N ILE A 215 -36.96 35.41 -30.19
CA ILE A 215 -37.17 36.86 -30.28
C ILE A 215 -36.98 37.30 -31.73
N GLU A 216 -35.90 36.87 -32.40
CA GLU A 216 -35.65 37.20 -33.81
C GLU A 216 -36.75 36.67 -34.73
N GLU A 217 -37.22 35.44 -34.52
CA GLU A 217 -38.35 34.87 -35.26
C GLU A 217 -39.63 35.71 -35.09
N TYR A 218 -39.99 36.07 -33.85
CA TYR A 218 -41.18 36.84 -33.55
C TYR A 218 -41.08 38.29 -34.03
N GLU A 219 -39.91 38.91 -33.96
CA GLU A 219 -39.66 40.24 -34.53
C GLU A 219 -39.84 40.24 -36.05
N ASN A 220 -39.40 39.18 -36.74
CA ASN A 220 -39.63 39.04 -38.18
C ASN A 220 -41.12 38.86 -38.51
N LYS A 221 -41.85 38.01 -37.76
CA LYS A 221 -43.31 37.88 -37.91
C LYS A 221 -44.06 39.18 -37.62
N LEU A 222 -43.61 39.96 -36.63
CA LEU A 222 -44.18 41.27 -36.32
C LEU A 222 -44.01 42.24 -37.49
N LYS A 223 -42.85 42.23 -38.18
CA LYS A 223 -42.63 43.04 -39.39
C LYS A 223 -43.57 42.62 -40.53
N ASP A 224 -43.78 41.32 -40.73
CA ASP A 224 -44.69 40.81 -41.75
C ASP A 224 -46.15 41.18 -41.44
N LEU A 225 -46.57 41.05 -40.18
CA LEU A 225 -47.89 41.49 -39.72
C LEU A 225 -48.07 43.01 -39.81
N ASP A 226 -47.02 43.79 -39.57
CA ASP A 226 -47.05 45.24 -39.76
C ASP A 226 -47.33 45.60 -41.22
N LYS A 227 -46.64 44.93 -42.15
CA LYS A 227 -46.88 45.08 -43.59
C LYS A 227 -48.30 44.65 -43.98
N LEU A 228 -48.75 43.48 -43.53
CA LEU A 228 -50.10 42.97 -43.80
C LEU A 228 -51.19 43.88 -43.24
N SER A 229 -51.02 44.39 -42.02
CA SER A 229 -51.98 45.30 -41.39
C SER A 229 -52.08 46.64 -42.13
N ALA A 230 -50.97 47.13 -42.70
CA ALA A 230 -50.96 48.33 -43.54
C ALA A 230 -51.68 48.10 -44.87
N GLU A 231 -51.43 46.96 -45.52
CA GLU A 231 -52.11 46.55 -46.75
C GLU A 231 -53.62 46.36 -46.54
N LEU A 232 -54.03 45.69 -45.46
CA LEU A 232 -55.44 45.48 -45.12
C LEU A 232 -56.16 46.78 -44.76
N LYS A 233 -55.50 47.73 -44.08
CA LYS A 233 -56.06 49.08 -43.84
C LYS A 233 -56.30 49.84 -45.14
N GLN A 234 -55.33 49.84 -46.04
CA GLN A 234 -55.46 50.48 -47.35
C GLN A 234 -56.58 49.83 -48.18
N LYS A 235 -56.74 48.50 -48.09
CA LYS A 235 -57.80 47.75 -48.76
C LYS A 235 -59.19 48.03 -48.17
N ASP A 236 -59.33 48.18 -46.85
CA ASP A 236 -60.59 48.58 -46.19
C ASP A 236 -61.02 49.99 -46.63
N GLU A 237 -60.08 50.93 -46.76
CA GLU A 237 -60.35 52.29 -47.28
C GLU A 237 -60.85 52.27 -48.74
N LEU A 238 -60.32 51.37 -49.58
CA LEU A 238 -60.71 51.21 -50.99
C LEU A 238 -62.06 50.48 -51.18
N LEU A 239 -62.44 49.59 -50.27
CA LEU A 239 -63.65 48.74 -50.35
C LEU A 239 -64.94 49.41 -49.83
N MET A 240 -64.97 50.74 -49.74
CA MET A 240 -66.11 51.53 -49.22
C MET A 240 -67.48 51.22 -49.85
N TYR A 241 -67.53 50.56 -51.02
CA TYR A 241 -68.74 50.28 -51.80
C TYR A 241 -69.20 48.81 -51.87
N PHE A 242 -68.47 47.85 -51.27
CA PHE A 242 -68.85 46.42 -51.27
C PHE A 242 -68.93 45.86 -49.84
N GLU A 243 -70.14 45.64 -49.31
CA GLU A 243 -70.36 45.26 -47.90
C GLU A 243 -69.74 43.90 -47.51
N GLN A 244 -69.80 42.91 -48.40
CA GLN A 244 -69.33 41.55 -48.10
C GLN A 244 -67.79 41.47 -47.98
N ASP A 245 -67.05 42.06 -48.92
CA ASP A 245 -65.58 42.06 -48.93
C ASP A 245 -64.98 42.93 -47.82
N ARG A 246 -65.67 44.03 -47.46
CA ARG A 246 -65.27 44.89 -46.35
C ARG A 246 -65.36 44.17 -44.99
N SER A 247 -66.42 43.37 -44.78
CA SER A 247 -66.59 42.61 -43.53
C SER A 247 -65.46 41.59 -43.31
N LYS A 248 -65.03 40.94 -44.39
CA LYS A 248 -63.93 39.96 -44.38
C LYS A 248 -62.58 40.62 -44.12
N ALA A 249 -62.26 41.72 -44.80
CA ALA A 249 -61.02 42.48 -44.58
C ALA A 249 -60.92 43.02 -43.15
N LYS A 250 -62.04 43.47 -42.56
CA LYS A 250 -62.10 43.96 -41.19
C LYS A 250 -61.88 42.85 -40.15
N GLN A 251 -62.38 41.64 -40.42
CA GLN A 251 -62.14 40.47 -39.59
C GLN A 251 -60.67 40.02 -39.65
N GLU A 252 -60.09 39.93 -40.85
CA GLU A 252 -58.67 39.60 -41.06
C GLU A 252 -57.75 40.65 -40.38
N LEU A 253 -58.07 41.94 -40.46
CA LEU A 253 -57.33 43.00 -39.77
C LEU A 253 -57.41 42.85 -38.24
N LYS A 254 -58.59 42.50 -37.70
CA LYS A 254 -58.77 42.28 -36.26
C LYS A 254 -57.95 41.09 -35.77
N GLU A 255 -57.92 40.01 -36.53
CA GLU A 255 -57.11 38.82 -36.23
C GLU A 255 -55.61 39.14 -36.29
N ALA A 256 -55.15 39.85 -37.33
CA ALA A 256 -53.76 40.27 -37.46
C ALA A 256 -53.31 41.20 -36.31
N LEU A 257 -54.17 42.12 -35.86
CA LEU A 257 -53.88 42.99 -34.71
C LEU A 257 -53.85 42.23 -33.38
N ALA A 258 -54.73 41.24 -33.19
CA ALA A 258 -54.73 40.39 -32.00
C ALA A 258 -53.47 39.52 -31.94
N GLU A 259 -53.07 38.93 -33.08
CA GLU A 259 -51.84 38.15 -33.19
C GLU A 259 -50.60 39.03 -32.97
N LYS A 260 -50.57 40.24 -33.53
CA LYS A 260 -49.51 41.24 -33.30
C LYS A 260 -49.38 41.57 -31.81
N HIS A 261 -50.48 41.83 -31.11
CA HIS A 261 -50.43 42.13 -29.68
C HIS A 261 -49.88 40.95 -28.88
N LYS A 262 -50.31 39.73 -29.20
CA LYS A 262 -49.82 38.51 -28.56
C LYS A 262 -48.32 38.32 -28.76
N LEU A 263 -47.84 38.38 -30.01
CA LEU A 263 -46.43 38.24 -30.33
C LEU A 263 -45.57 39.35 -29.70
N SER A 264 -46.07 40.59 -29.66
CA SER A 264 -45.37 41.70 -29.01
C SER A 264 -45.21 41.48 -27.50
N GLN A 265 -46.23 40.90 -26.85
CA GLN A 265 -46.14 40.53 -25.44
C GLN A 265 -45.14 39.40 -25.21
N GLU A 266 -45.16 38.35 -26.05
CA GLU A 266 -44.20 37.24 -25.98
C GLU A 266 -42.74 37.72 -26.18
N VAL A 267 -42.49 38.65 -27.11
CA VAL A 267 -41.17 39.29 -27.30
C VAL A 267 -40.75 40.06 -26.05
N SER A 268 -41.67 40.82 -25.42
CA SER A 268 -41.36 41.56 -24.19
C SER A 268 -40.97 40.62 -23.04
N ASP A 269 -41.71 39.53 -22.86
CA ASP A 269 -41.47 38.57 -21.79
C ASP A 269 -40.15 37.81 -22.00
N LEU A 270 -39.91 37.32 -23.22
CA LEU A 270 -38.63 36.68 -23.59
C LEU A 270 -37.44 37.63 -23.45
N SER A 271 -37.63 38.92 -23.76
CA SER A 271 -36.58 39.94 -23.62
C SER A 271 -36.23 40.18 -22.15
N ARG A 272 -37.22 40.23 -21.26
CA ARG A 272 -36.99 40.32 -19.80
C ARG A 272 -36.25 39.09 -19.28
N GLU A 273 -36.67 37.89 -19.70
CA GLU A 273 -35.97 36.66 -19.34
C GLU A 273 -34.53 36.65 -19.86
N ALA A 274 -34.28 37.13 -21.07
CA ALA A 274 -32.93 37.22 -21.64
C ALA A 274 -32.01 38.16 -20.83
N VAL A 275 -32.53 39.27 -20.31
CA VAL A 275 -31.77 40.17 -19.41
C VAL A 275 -31.45 39.46 -18.10
N PHE A 276 -32.43 38.81 -17.48
CA PHE A 276 -32.23 38.02 -16.26
C PHE A 276 -31.19 36.90 -16.43
N LEU A 277 -31.25 36.17 -17.55
CA LEU A 277 -30.29 35.10 -17.86
C LEU A 277 -28.87 35.66 -18.03
N LYS A 278 -28.69 36.84 -18.65
CA LYS A 278 -27.37 37.49 -18.75
C LYS A 278 -26.80 37.86 -17.38
N GLU A 279 -27.61 38.44 -16.51
CA GLU A 279 -27.20 38.77 -15.13
C GLU A 279 -26.83 37.51 -14.34
N ARG A 280 -27.64 36.44 -14.47
CA ARG A 280 -27.34 35.13 -13.86
C ARG A 280 -26.01 34.56 -14.36
N ILE A 281 -25.76 34.59 -15.66
CA ILE A 281 -24.51 34.14 -16.28
C ILE A 281 -23.31 34.92 -15.72
N SER A 282 -23.41 36.24 -15.60
CA SER A 282 -22.36 37.08 -15.01
C SER A 282 -22.09 36.69 -13.56
N GLY A 283 -23.14 36.59 -12.74
CA GLY A 283 -23.01 36.22 -11.32
C GLY A 283 -22.46 34.81 -11.11
N LEU A 284 -22.81 33.85 -11.97
CA LEU A 284 -22.23 32.50 -11.95
C LEU A 284 -20.75 32.52 -12.32
N SER A 285 -20.35 33.34 -13.30
CA SER A 285 -18.96 33.50 -13.70
C SER A 285 -18.11 34.09 -12.56
N GLU A 286 -18.60 35.13 -11.88
CA GLU A 286 -17.91 35.73 -10.72
C GLU A 286 -17.74 34.75 -9.57
N LYS A 287 -18.80 34.02 -9.20
CA LYS A 287 -18.73 32.98 -8.17
C LYS A 287 -17.73 31.89 -8.54
N ARG A 288 -17.73 31.44 -9.80
CA ARG A 288 -16.76 30.45 -10.30
C ARG A 288 -15.33 30.94 -10.14
N VAL A 289 -15.03 32.17 -10.55
CA VAL A 289 -13.68 32.74 -10.44
C VAL A 289 -13.24 32.80 -8.98
N SER A 290 -14.12 33.23 -8.06
CA SER A 290 -13.82 33.24 -6.62
C SER A 290 -13.48 31.85 -6.09
N VAL A 291 -14.26 30.82 -6.47
CA VAL A 291 -14.01 29.44 -6.04
C VAL A 291 -12.73 28.86 -6.67
N GLU A 292 -12.45 29.18 -7.94
CA GLU A 292 -11.20 28.80 -8.62
C GLU A 292 -9.97 29.42 -7.92
N ASP A 293 -10.06 30.67 -7.45
CA ASP A 293 -9.00 31.33 -6.69
C ASP A 293 -8.77 30.67 -5.32
N ASP A 294 -9.83 30.32 -4.62
CA ASP A 294 -9.73 29.63 -3.32
C ASP A 294 -9.18 28.21 -3.49
N LEU A 295 -9.59 27.51 -4.55
CA LEU A 295 -9.02 26.21 -4.93
C LEU A 295 -7.53 26.32 -5.22
N LYS A 296 -7.10 27.35 -5.96
CA LYS A 296 -5.69 27.58 -6.28
C LYS A 296 -4.84 27.81 -5.03
N LYS A 297 -5.33 28.58 -4.05
CA LYS A 297 -4.65 28.78 -2.76
C LYS A 297 -4.56 27.47 -1.96
N LEU A 298 -5.61 26.66 -1.99
CA LEU A 298 -5.62 25.35 -1.32
C LEU A 298 -4.61 24.40 -1.94
N VAL A 299 -4.59 24.27 -3.28
CA VAL A 299 -3.71 23.35 -4.01
C VAL A 299 -2.24 23.61 -3.69
N SER A 300 -1.81 24.88 -3.62
CA SER A 300 -0.41 25.20 -3.31
C SER A 300 0.04 24.73 -1.91
N SER A 301 -0.89 24.56 -0.97
CA SER A 301 -0.60 23.98 0.36
C SER A 301 -0.79 22.46 0.41
N PHE A 302 -1.52 21.90 -0.55
CA PHE A 302 -1.92 20.51 -0.57
C PHE A 302 -0.91 19.60 -1.29
N GLU A 303 -0.22 20.11 -2.32
CA GLU A 303 0.70 19.32 -3.17
C GLU A 303 1.73 18.53 -2.36
N GLU A 304 2.38 19.14 -1.35
CA GLU A 304 3.37 18.45 -0.51
C GLU A 304 2.75 17.33 0.34
N VAL A 305 1.51 17.52 0.81
CA VAL A 305 0.77 16.53 1.61
C VAL A 305 0.32 15.36 0.74
N GLU A 306 -0.17 15.67 -0.47
CA GLU A 306 -0.58 14.69 -1.47
C GLU A 306 0.60 13.82 -1.91
N GLU A 307 1.75 14.42 -2.23
CA GLU A 307 2.98 13.71 -2.60
C GLU A 307 3.45 12.76 -1.49
N LYS A 308 3.50 13.24 -0.24
CA LYS A 308 3.85 12.41 0.92
C LYS A 308 2.84 11.27 1.13
N GLY A 309 1.56 11.53 0.89
CA GLY A 309 0.50 10.52 0.93
C GLY A 309 0.72 9.40 -0.09
N VAL A 310 0.98 9.76 -1.35
CA VAL A 310 1.29 8.81 -2.43
C VAL A 310 2.55 8.00 -2.10
N LEU A 311 3.62 8.66 -1.64
CA LEU A 311 4.85 7.99 -1.22
C LEU A 311 4.62 7.01 -0.06
N SER A 312 3.69 7.31 0.85
CA SER A 312 3.35 6.43 1.97
C SER A 312 2.58 5.19 1.49
N MET A 313 1.62 5.36 0.57
CA MET A 313 0.91 4.24 -0.06
C MET A 313 1.87 3.36 -0.87
N TYR A 314 2.81 3.96 -1.59
CA TYR A 314 3.87 3.23 -2.29
C TYR A 314 4.75 2.42 -1.33
N LYS A 315 5.21 3.04 -0.23
CA LYS A 315 5.99 2.35 0.81
C LYS A 315 5.21 1.19 1.41
N TRP A 316 3.90 1.33 1.59
CA TRP A 316 3.04 0.24 2.04
C TRP A 316 3.14 -0.96 1.09
N ILE A 317 2.93 -0.78 -0.22
CA ILE A 317 3.06 -1.88 -1.20
C ILE A 317 4.48 -2.50 -1.15
N LYS A 318 5.51 -1.66 -1.09
CA LYS A 318 6.91 -2.09 -1.02
C LYS A 318 7.22 -2.92 0.23
N ASN A 319 6.69 -2.54 1.38
CA ASN A 319 6.93 -3.25 2.64
C ASN A 319 6.25 -4.62 2.67
N HIS A 320 5.13 -4.77 1.97
CA HIS A 320 4.36 -6.02 1.85
C HIS A 320 4.86 -6.93 0.73
N GLN A 321 5.93 -6.56 0.03
CA GLN A 321 6.60 -7.44 -0.92
C GLN A 321 7.44 -8.49 -0.18
N ASN A 322 7.11 -9.75 -0.39
CA ASN A 322 7.87 -10.87 0.16
C ASN A 322 9.25 -10.97 -0.51
N ARG A 323 10.31 -10.98 0.30
CA ARG A 323 11.70 -11.01 -0.22
C ARG A 323 12.13 -12.32 -0.86
N PHE A 324 11.43 -13.43 -0.60
CA PHE A 324 11.79 -14.76 -1.11
C PHE A 324 11.10 -15.07 -2.44
N THR A 325 9.79 -14.81 -2.50
CA THR A 325 8.99 -15.03 -3.72
C THR A 325 9.03 -13.82 -4.65
N GLY A 326 9.20 -12.61 -4.10
CA GLY A 326 9.03 -11.35 -4.80
C GLY A 326 7.57 -10.87 -4.84
N LEU A 327 6.60 -11.67 -4.39
CA LEU A 327 5.17 -11.40 -4.51
C LEU A 327 4.67 -10.45 -3.42
N VAL A 328 3.61 -9.69 -3.72
CA VAL A 328 2.89 -8.82 -2.79
C VAL A 328 1.58 -9.49 -2.39
N VAL A 329 1.23 -9.44 -1.11
CA VAL A 329 -0.06 -9.94 -0.61
C VAL A 329 -1.21 -9.07 -1.15
N SER A 330 -2.24 -9.72 -1.70
CA SER A 330 -3.39 -9.05 -2.30
C SER A 330 -4.43 -8.56 -1.28
N TYR A 331 -4.74 -9.38 -0.26
CA TYR A 331 -5.90 -9.16 0.62
C TYR A 331 -5.61 -9.41 2.11
N GLU A 332 -4.74 -8.61 2.73
CA GLU A 332 -4.44 -8.77 4.17
C GLU A 332 -5.67 -8.71 5.11
N GLY A 333 -6.75 -8.07 4.66
CA GLY A 333 -7.97 -7.89 5.46
C GLY A 333 -8.87 -9.12 5.53
N ASP A 334 -8.78 -10.04 4.58
CA ASP A 334 -9.64 -11.23 4.49
C ASP A 334 -8.87 -12.49 4.85
N LYS A 335 -9.18 -13.06 6.03
CA LYS A 335 -8.51 -14.23 6.59
C LYS A 335 -8.49 -15.46 5.68
N ASN A 336 -9.43 -15.59 4.75
CA ASN A 336 -9.49 -16.77 3.87
C ASN A 336 -8.49 -16.71 2.73
N ILE A 337 -8.03 -15.50 2.37
CA ILE A 337 -7.15 -15.22 1.23
C ILE A 337 -6.01 -14.27 1.63
N GLU A 338 -5.70 -14.19 2.94
CA GLU A 338 -4.77 -13.20 3.49
C GLU A 338 -3.32 -13.42 3.05
N ASP A 339 -2.98 -14.63 2.61
CA ASP A 339 -1.64 -14.95 2.10
C ASP A 339 -1.63 -15.07 0.57
N TRP A 340 -2.73 -14.75 -0.11
CA TRP A 340 -2.84 -14.92 -1.56
C TRP A 340 -2.25 -13.73 -2.30
N ALA A 341 -1.59 -14.02 -3.42
CA ALA A 341 -1.04 -13.11 -4.40
C ALA A 341 -1.72 -13.40 -5.75
N PHE A 342 -2.78 -12.65 -6.07
CA PHE A 342 -3.50 -12.80 -7.34
C PHE A 342 -2.68 -12.22 -8.48
N THR A 343 -2.66 -12.91 -9.62
CA THR A 343 -1.86 -12.53 -10.79
C THR A 343 -2.19 -11.16 -11.34
N TYR A 344 -3.47 -10.76 -11.29
CA TYR A 344 -3.87 -9.40 -11.65
C TYR A 344 -3.25 -8.36 -10.71
N ASP A 345 -3.37 -8.53 -9.40
CA ASP A 345 -2.82 -7.61 -8.40
C ASP A 345 -1.29 -7.54 -8.47
N GLN A 346 -0.62 -8.65 -8.75
CA GLN A 346 0.83 -8.67 -8.98
C GLN A 346 1.22 -7.80 -10.19
N SER A 347 0.42 -7.82 -11.26
CA SER A 347 0.64 -6.94 -12.41
C SER A 347 0.48 -5.46 -12.03
N LEU A 348 -0.48 -5.13 -11.17
CA LEU A 348 -0.70 -3.76 -10.70
C LEU A 348 0.44 -3.30 -9.78
N ALA A 349 0.94 -4.18 -8.91
CA ALA A 349 2.11 -3.92 -8.08
C ALA A 349 3.36 -3.67 -8.94
N VAL A 350 3.59 -4.47 -9.99
CA VAL A 350 4.68 -4.23 -10.95
C VAL A 350 4.54 -2.87 -11.62
N GLN A 351 3.34 -2.51 -12.09
CA GLN A 351 3.10 -1.20 -12.70
C GLN A 351 3.32 -0.06 -11.71
N CYS A 352 2.93 -0.22 -10.44
CA CYS A 352 3.23 0.74 -9.39
C CYS A 352 4.75 0.92 -9.21
N PHE A 353 5.52 -0.17 -9.10
CA PHE A 353 6.98 -0.10 -9.02
C PHE A 353 7.61 0.56 -10.26
N ILE A 354 7.12 0.28 -11.47
CA ILE A 354 7.56 0.90 -12.73
C ILE A 354 7.33 2.42 -12.70
N LEU A 355 6.14 2.87 -12.28
CA LEU A 355 5.79 4.29 -12.18
C LEU A 355 6.69 5.02 -11.18
N MET A 356 7.06 4.36 -10.08
CA MET A 356 7.97 4.89 -9.06
C MET A 356 9.46 4.72 -9.41
N GLY A 357 9.78 4.11 -10.56
CA GLY A 357 11.15 3.87 -11.00
C GLY A 357 11.90 2.79 -10.21
N ASP A 358 11.21 1.97 -9.42
CA ASP A 358 11.81 0.89 -8.61
C ASP A 358 11.94 -0.39 -9.43
N GLN A 359 12.93 -0.38 -10.33
CA GLN A 359 13.20 -1.50 -11.24
C GLN A 359 13.44 -2.83 -10.51
N ALA A 360 14.12 -2.80 -9.37
CA ALA A 360 14.48 -4.00 -8.63
C ALA A 360 13.25 -4.74 -8.07
N ASN A 361 12.32 -4.01 -7.43
CA ASN A 361 11.10 -4.63 -6.89
C ASN A 361 10.14 -5.08 -7.99
N ALA A 362 10.05 -4.32 -9.09
CA ALA A 362 9.29 -4.75 -10.27
C ALA A 362 9.85 -6.07 -10.84
N GLY A 363 11.17 -6.15 -11.00
CA GLY A 363 11.87 -7.33 -11.49
C GLY A 363 11.66 -8.57 -10.62
N GLN A 364 11.64 -8.42 -9.29
CA GLN A 364 11.43 -9.57 -8.38
C GLN A 364 10.09 -10.29 -8.61
N ILE A 365 8.99 -9.53 -8.82
CA ILE A 365 7.70 -10.13 -9.17
C ILE A 365 7.81 -10.81 -10.54
N LEU A 366 8.40 -10.15 -11.52
CA LEU A 366 8.50 -10.70 -12.88
C LEU A 366 9.42 -11.93 -12.97
N ASP A 367 10.46 -12.01 -12.14
CA ASP A 367 11.34 -13.18 -11.99
C ASP A 367 10.56 -14.41 -11.50
N PHE A 368 9.60 -14.20 -10.60
CA PHE A 368 8.68 -15.26 -10.18
C PHE A 368 7.89 -15.79 -11.40
N TYR A 369 7.27 -14.91 -12.18
CA TYR A 369 6.50 -15.34 -13.37
C TYR A 369 7.39 -15.95 -14.46
N LYS A 370 8.62 -15.48 -14.60
CA LYS A 370 9.57 -16.00 -15.57
C LYS A 370 10.04 -17.42 -15.25
N GLY A 371 10.30 -17.73 -13.97
CA GLY A 371 11.04 -18.94 -13.60
C GLY A 371 10.39 -19.88 -12.58
N LYS A 372 9.39 -19.41 -11.81
CA LYS A 372 8.83 -20.15 -10.66
C LYS A 372 7.32 -20.38 -10.75
N ALA A 373 6.59 -19.46 -11.37
CA ALA A 373 5.14 -19.50 -11.44
C ALA A 373 4.67 -20.73 -12.23
N ASN A 374 3.76 -21.49 -11.63
CA ASN A 374 3.19 -22.67 -12.28
C ASN A 374 2.32 -22.27 -13.48
N ARG A 375 2.43 -23.02 -14.58
CA ARG A 375 1.57 -22.87 -15.75
C ARG A 375 0.61 -24.03 -15.88
N THR A 376 -0.65 -23.72 -16.15
CA THR A 376 -1.71 -24.68 -16.43
C THR A 376 -2.37 -24.29 -17.75
N TYR A 377 -2.66 -25.25 -18.63
CA TYR A 377 -3.24 -24.97 -19.96
C TYR A 377 -2.45 -23.94 -20.79
N GLY A 378 -1.12 -23.91 -20.63
CA GLY A 378 -0.23 -23.00 -21.35
C GLY A 378 -0.04 -21.61 -20.73
N ALA A 379 -0.79 -21.26 -19.68
CA ALA A 379 -0.79 -19.92 -19.07
C ALA A 379 -0.66 -19.97 -17.54
N PHE A 380 -0.42 -18.83 -16.89
CA PHE A 380 -0.27 -18.73 -15.44
C PHE A 380 -1.60 -18.93 -14.71
N THR A 381 -1.52 -19.54 -13.53
CA THR A 381 -2.67 -19.71 -12.63
C THR A 381 -3.10 -18.39 -11.99
N ASN A 382 -4.34 -18.33 -11.49
CA ASN A 382 -4.96 -17.08 -11.04
C ASN A 382 -4.34 -16.52 -9.76
N ALA A 383 -3.94 -17.38 -8.82
CA ALA A 383 -3.34 -16.95 -7.56
C ALA A 383 -2.26 -17.89 -7.05
N TYR A 384 -1.32 -17.33 -6.30
CA TYR A 384 -0.24 -18.03 -5.61
C TYR A 384 -0.23 -17.66 -4.13
N ASP A 385 0.37 -18.49 -3.31
CA ASP A 385 0.70 -18.13 -1.93
C ASP A 385 1.91 -17.19 -1.93
N ALA A 386 1.77 -16.03 -1.31
CA ALA A 386 2.76 -14.94 -1.36
C ALA A 386 4.09 -15.31 -0.66
N TYR A 387 4.10 -16.29 0.24
CA TYR A 387 5.28 -16.66 1.04
C TYR A 387 6.03 -17.87 0.49
N THR A 388 5.30 -18.83 -0.06
CA THR A 388 5.83 -20.11 -0.57
C THR A 388 5.92 -20.13 -2.10
N GLY A 389 5.10 -19.33 -2.79
CA GLY A 389 5.00 -19.30 -4.26
C GLY A 389 4.22 -20.49 -4.84
N LEU A 390 3.61 -21.33 -4.01
CA LEU A 390 2.76 -22.44 -4.46
C LEU A 390 1.44 -21.92 -5.02
N VAL A 391 0.80 -22.71 -5.89
CA VAL A 391 -0.50 -22.33 -6.45
C VAL A 391 -1.57 -22.32 -5.35
N ALA A 392 -2.25 -21.19 -5.21
CA ALA A 392 -3.40 -21.04 -4.30
C ALA A 392 -4.72 -21.24 -5.06
N GLU A 393 -4.78 -20.83 -6.32
CA GLU A 393 -5.95 -21.02 -7.18
C GLU A 393 -5.55 -21.47 -8.59
N TYR A 394 -6.01 -22.65 -9.00
CA TYR A 394 -5.64 -23.29 -10.27
C TYR A 394 -6.42 -22.81 -11.51
N SER A 395 -7.37 -21.88 -11.34
CA SER A 395 -8.10 -21.31 -12.46
C SER A 395 -7.13 -20.56 -13.39
N VAL A 396 -7.45 -20.55 -14.68
CA VAL A 396 -6.64 -19.88 -15.71
C VAL A 396 -7.56 -18.95 -16.47
N HIS A 397 -7.33 -17.65 -16.30
CA HIS A 397 -8.09 -16.59 -16.92
C HIS A 397 -7.24 -15.78 -17.89
N ALA A 398 -7.85 -15.36 -18.99
CA ALA A 398 -7.18 -14.53 -19.99
C ALA A 398 -6.79 -13.17 -19.42
N GLY A 399 -7.70 -12.46 -18.74
CA GLY A 399 -7.46 -11.12 -18.16
C GLY A 399 -6.18 -11.03 -17.32
N PRO A 400 -6.05 -11.77 -16.19
CA PRO A 400 -4.85 -11.73 -15.35
C PRO A 400 -3.55 -12.06 -16.09
N ASN A 401 -3.59 -13.01 -17.03
CA ASN A 401 -2.43 -13.33 -17.87
C ASN A 401 -2.09 -12.18 -18.82
N ILE A 402 -3.07 -11.54 -19.44
CA ILE A 402 -2.84 -10.37 -20.29
C ILE A 402 -2.22 -9.23 -19.46
N TRP A 403 -2.75 -8.96 -18.27
CA TRP A 403 -2.27 -7.89 -17.40
C TRP A 403 -0.83 -8.08 -16.92
N ILE A 404 -0.42 -9.30 -16.53
CA ILE A 404 0.99 -9.55 -16.20
C ILE A 404 1.88 -9.43 -17.45
N GLY A 405 1.37 -9.81 -18.63
CA GLY A 405 2.03 -9.55 -19.92
C GLY A 405 2.21 -8.06 -20.20
N ILE A 406 1.18 -7.23 -19.99
CA ILE A 406 1.24 -5.76 -20.10
C ILE A 406 2.32 -5.22 -19.15
N ALA A 407 2.37 -5.70 -17.91
CA ALA A 407 3.38 -5.29 -16.93
C ALA A 407 4.82 -5.63 -17.39
N MET A 408 5.04 -6.81 -17.98
CA MET A 408 6.33 -7.19 -18.57
C MET A 408 6.73 -6.25 -19.73
N LEU A 409 5.78 -5.88 -20.60
CA LEU A 409 6.06 -4.97 -21.71
C LEU A 409 6.29 -3.52 -21.24
N GLN A 410 5.56 -3.06 -20.23
CA GLN A 410 5.82 -1.76 -19.60
C GLN A 410 7.21 -1.74 -18.94
N TYR A 411 7.61 -2.82 -18.28
CA TYR A 411 8.95 -2.96 -17.71
C TYR A 411 10.03 -2.82 -18.81
N THR A 412 9.89 -3.59 -19.89
CA THR A 412 10.78 -3.52 -21.06
C THR A 412 10.85 -2.11 -21.63
N TYR A 413 9.69 -1.46 -21.81
CA TYR A 413 9.63 -0.11 -22.37
C TYR A 413 10.29 0.94 -21.45
N ARG A 414 10.01 0.89 -20.14
CA ARG A 414 10.46 1.89 -19.17
C ARG A 414 11.94 1.78 -18.84
N PHE A 415 12.44 0.56 -18.66
CA PHE A 415 13.81 0.30 -18.20
C PHE A 415 14.75 -0.17 -19.30
N LYS A 416 14.25 -0.37 -20.53
CA LYS A 416 15.02 -0.88 -21.67
C LYS A 416 15.67 -2.24 -21.38
N ASP A 417 14.97 -3.06 -20.61
CA ASP A 417 15.43 -4.36 -20.15
C ASP A 417 14.46 -5.44 -20.67
N GLU A 418 14.94 -6.24 -21.61
CA GLU A 418 14.14 -7.25 -22.34
C GLU A 418 14.07 -8.60 -21.60
N THR A 419 14.56 -8.69 -20.36
CA THR A 419 14.65 -9.93 -19.56
C THR A 419 13.36 -10.74 -19.51
N TYR A 420 12.19 -10.07 -19.58
CA TYR A 420 10.86 -10.66 -19.49
C TYR A 420 10.09 -10.69 -20.81
N LEU A 421 10.69 -10.19 -21.91
CA LEU A 421 10.00 -10.07 -23.20
C LEU A 421 9.52 -11.44 -23.72
N PHE A 422 10.36 -12.47 -23.62
CA PHE A 422 9.99 -13.83 -24.05
C PHE A 422 8.75 -14.36 -23.31
N ALA A 423 8.63 -14.11 -22.01
CA ALA A 423 7.47 -14.52 -21.23
C ALA A 423 6.19 -13.77 -21.65
N ALA A 424 6.31 -12.49 -22.04
CA ALA A 424 5.19 -11.75 -22.64
C ALA A 424 4.82 -12.31 -24.03
N GLU A 425 5.79 -12.68 -24.85
CA GLU A 425 5.52 -13.30 -26.16
C GLU A 425 4.80 -14.66 -26.03
N ASP A 426 5.17 -15.48 -25.04
CA ASP A 426 4.48 -16.74 -24.73
C ASP A 426 2.99 -16.51 -24.42
N ILE A 427 2.67 -15.49 -23.60
CA ILE A 427 1.29 -15.12 -23.29
C ILE A 427 0.59 -14.66 -24.57
N GLY A 428 1.26 -13.86 -25.40
CA GLY A 428 0.73 -13.40 -26.69
C GLY A 428 0.39 -14.57 -27.62
N ASP A 429 1.28 -15.56 -27.70
CA ASP A 429 1.08 -16.73 -28.57
C ASP A 429 -0.04 -17.62 -28.06
N TRP A 430 -0.12 -17.82 -26.74
CA TRP A 430 -1.24 -18.50 -26.10
C TRP A 430 -2.59 -17.81 -26.37
N LEU A 431 -2.65 -16.48 -26.29
CA LEU A 431 -3.86 -15.71 -26.59
C LEU A 431 -4.24 -15.79 -28.08
N VAL A 432 -3.26 -15.77 -28.98
CA VAL A 432 -3.49 -15.95 -30.43
C VAL A 432 -4.12 -17.31 -30.71
N ASP A 433 -3.70 -18.36 -30.00
CA ASP A 433 -4.30 -19.68 -30.14
C ASP A 433 -5.72 -19.72 -29.54
N LEU A 434 -5.93 -19.13 -28.36
CA LEU A 434 -7.27 -19.02 -27.76
C LEU A 434 -8.23 -18.23 -28.66
N GLN A 435 -7.73 -17.18 -29.33
CA GLN A 435 -8.48 -16.36 -30.28
C GLN A 435 -8.97 -17.19 -31.48
N LYS A 436 -8.17 -18.14 -31.99
CA LYS A 436 -8.54 -18.99 -33.14
C LYS A 436 -9.64 -20.00 -32.83
N GLU A 437 -9.95 -20.25 -31.56
CA GLU A 437 -11.01 -21.16 -31.16
C GLU A 437 -12.42 -20.60 -31.40
N ASP A 438 -12.55 -19.28 -31.54
CA ASP A 438 -13.80 -18.62 -31.90
C ASP A 438 -13.80 -18.28 -33.39
N SER A 439 -14.89 -18.60 -34.09
CA SER A 439 -15.02 -18.30 -35.53
C SER A 439 -15.01 -16.79 -35.83
N GLU A 440 -15.30 -15.96 -34.83
CA GLU A 440 -15.24 -14.49 -34.93
C GLU A 440 -13.96 -13.91 -34.33
N PHE A 441 -13.02 -14.75 -33.91
CA PHE A 441 -11.75 -14.35 -33.29
C PHE A 441 -11.89 -13.57 -31.98
N GLY A 442 -12.93 -13.85 -31.19
CA GLY A 442 -13.03 -13.41 -29.81
C GLY A 442 -12.15 -14.22 -28.88
N ILE A 443 -11.72 -13.61 -27.78
CA ILE A 443 -10.95 -14.29 -26.74
C ILE A 443 -11.89 -14.65 -25.60
N LYS A 444 -11.95 -15.95 -25.27
CA LYS A 444 -12.76 -16.47 -24.16
C LYS A 444 -12.14 -16.06 -22.82
N GLY A 445 -12.93 -16.18 -21.75
CA GLY A 445 -12.45 -15.91 -20.39
C GLY A 445 -11.24 -16.72 -19.95
N GLY A 446 -10.95 -17.83 -20.63
CA GLY A 446 -9.89 -18.79 -20.36
C GLY A 446 -10.12 -20.07 -21.18
N PRO A 447 -9.23 -21.07 -21.11
CA PRO A 447 -9.27 -22.24 -21.98
C PRO A 447 -10.44 -23.20 -21.65
N LYS A 448 -10.92 -23.18 -20.41
CA LYS A 448 -12.09 -23.97 -19.96
C LYS A 448 -13.38 -23.16 -19.88
N ILE A 449 -13.38 -21.95 -20.41
CA ILE A 449 -14.46 -20.98 -20.23
C ILE A 449 -15.14 -20.76 -21.57
N THR A 450 -16.47 -20.72 -21.56
CA THR A 450 -17.27 -20.55 -22.78
C THR A 450 -17.73 -19.11 -23.02
N TRP A 451 -17.69 -18.26 -22.00
CA TRP A 451 -18.08 -16.85 -22.11
C TRP A 451 -16.94 -15.98 -22.66
N PHE A 452 -17.32 -14.83 -23.23
CA PHE A 452 -16.41 -13.80 -23.74
C PHE A 452 -16.69 -12.49 -23.00
N SER A 453 -15.66 -11.93 -22.36
CA SER A 453 -15.73 -10.62 -21.71
C SER A 453 -15.23 -9.54 -22.67
N THR A 454 -15.94 -8.42 -22.70
CA THR A 454 -15.48 -7.22 -23.40
C THR A 454 -14.16 -6.72 -22.79
N GLU A 455 -14.04 -6.72 -21.46
CA GLU A 455 -12.83 -6.30 -20.74
C GLU A 455 -11.60 -7.11 -21.19
N HIS A 456 -11.68 -8.45 -21.16
CA HIS A 456 -10.56 -9.30 -21.59
C HIS A 456 -10.17 -9.07 -23.07
N ASN A 457 -11.13 -8.72 -23.94
CA ASN A 457 -10.83 -8.42 -25.34
C ASN A 457 -10.24 -7.00 -25.50
N LEU A 458 -10.62 -6.04 -24.65
CA LEU A 458 -9.96 -4.74 -24.56
C LEU A 458 -8.52 -4.87 -24.05
N ASP A 459 -8.31 -5.70 -23.02
CA ASP A 459 -6.97 -6.05 -22.50
C ASP A 459 -6.10 -6.60 -23.63
N ALA A 460 -6.62 -7.59 -24.36
CA ALA A 460 -5.89 -8.22 -25.44
C ALA A 460 -5.61 -7.27 -26.60
N TYR A 461 -6.55 -6.39 -26.94
CA TYR A 461 -6.33 -5.34 -27.93
C TYR A 461 -5.15 -4.44 -27.55
N ALA A 462 -5.09 -3.98 -26.30
CA ALA A 462 -3.98 -3.17 -25.80
C ALA A 462 -2.67 -3.95 -25.81
N PHE A 463 -2.69 -5.17 -25.28
CA PHE A 463 -1.51 -6.03 -25.15
C PHE A 463 -0.89 -6.42 -26.51
N PHE A 464 -1.70 -6.84 -27.48
CA PHE A 464 -1.20 -7.14 -28.83
C PHE A 464 -0.60 -5.90 -29.51
N GLY A 465 -1.20 -4.73 -29.31
CA GLY A 465 -0.65 -3.47 -29.80
C GLY A 465 0.70 -3.15 -29.19
N MET A 466 0.87 -3.37 -27.89
CA MET A 466 2.15 -3.21 -27.20
C MET A 466 3.19 -4.22 -27.69
N LEU A 467 2.82 -5.50 -27.82
CA LEU A 467 3.69 -6.54 -28.37
C LEU A 467 4.18 -6.17 -29.76
N TYR A 468 3.28 -5.74 -30.65
CA TYR A 468 3.66 -5.32 -31.99
C TYR A 468 4.61 -4.12 -31.98
N LYS A 469 4.33 -3.10 -31.16
CA LYS A 469 5.19 -1.91 -31.04
C LYS A 469 6.61 -2.23 -30.59
N ILE A 470 6.78 -3.25 -29.75
CA ILE A 470 8.10 -3.63 -29.20
C ILE A 470 8.80 -4.65 -30.11
N THR A 471 8.09 -5.65 -30.60
CA THR A 471 8.68 -6.80 -31.32
C THR A 471 8.67 -6.66 -32.83
N HIS A 472 7.81 -5.77 -33.37
CA HIS A 472 7.50 -5.65 -34.80
C HIS A 472 7.01 -6.95 -35.46
N LYS A 473 6.52 -7.93 -34.68
CA LYS A 473 6.01 -9.20 -35.22
C LYS A 473 4.56 -9.03 -35.70
N GLU A 474 4.37 -9.14 -37.03
CA GLU A 474 3.08 -8.95 -37.70
C GLU A 474 1.93 -9.83 -37.17
N LYS A 475 2.23 -11.02 -36.62
CA LYS A 475 1.20 -11.88 -35.99
C LYS A 475 0.43 -11.16 -34.89
N TYR A 476 1.07 -10.28 -34.12
CA TYR A 476 0.43 -9.54 -33.04
C TYR A 476 -0.42 -8.39 -33.58
N LEU A 477 0.02 -7.71 -34.64
CA LEU A 477 -0.82 -6.71 -35.32
C LEU A 477 -2.09 -7.35 -35.90
N MET A 478 -1.95 -8.53 -36.54
CA MET A 478 -3.10 -9.29 -37.04
C MET A 478 -4.07 -9.69 -35.91
N ALA A 479 -3.54 -10.15 -34.78
CA ALA A 479 -4.35 -10.51 -33.61
C ALA A 479 -5.06 -9.31 -32.99
N GLN A 480 -4.38 -8.17 -32.90
CA GLN A 480 -4.97 -6.90 -32.47
C GLN A 480 -6.15 -6.49 -33.37
N ASN A 481 -5.94 -6.50 -34.69
CA ASN A 481 -6.97 -6.13 -35.66
C ASN A 481 -8.20 -7.04 -35.58
N ARG A 482 -8.00 -8.36 -35.43
CA ARG A 482 -9.09 -9.32 -35.22
C ARG A 482 -9.88 -9.03 -33.94
N THR A 483 -9.17 -8.75 -32.84
CA THR A 483 -9.79 -8.39 -31.56
C THR A 483 -10.62 -7.12 -31.69
N PHE A 484 -10.11 -6.12 -32.41
CA PHE A 484 -10.82 -4.87 -32.64
C PHE A 484 -12.11 -5.05 -33.47
N GLU A 485 -12.07 -5.86 -34.52
CA GLU A 485 -13.26 -6.19 -35.29
C GLU A 485 -14.28 -6.97 -34.45
N TRP A 486 -13.83 -7.86 -33.58
CA TRP A 486 -14.69 -8.55 -32.63
C TRP A 486 -15.37 -7.56 -31.66
N LEU A 487 -14.62 -6.61 -31.10
CA LEU A 487 -15.15 -5.57 -30.20
C LEU A 487 -16.21 -4.71 -30.91
N LYS A 488 -15.94 -4.26 -32.14
CA LYS A 488 -16.91 -3.49 -32.94
C LYS A 488 -18.21 -4.25 -33.18
N LYS A 489 -18.12 -5.57 -33.38
CA LYS A 489 -19.27 -6.43 -33.67
C LYS A 489 -20.07 -6.78 -32.43
N ASN A 490 -19.38 -7.11 -31.32
CA ASN A 490 -19.98 -7.79 -30.17
C ASN A 490 -20.06 -6.91 -28.91
N ALA A 491 -19.15 -5.94 -28.73
CA ALA A 491 -19.07 -5.16 -27.50
C ALA A 491 -19.91 -3.86 -27.53
N PHE A 492 -20.04 -3.18 -28.68
CA PHE A 492 -20.77 -1.90 -28.73
C PHE A 492 -22.22 -2.03 -29.22
N ASN A 493 -23.16 -1.60 -28.39
CA ASN A 493 -24.57 -1.49 -28.77
C ASN A 493 -24.85 -0.11 -29.39
N ARG A 494 -24.84 -0.05 -30.72
CA ARG A 494 -25.10 1.19 -31.48
C ARG A 494 -26.47 1.83 -31.22
N ARG A 495 -27.50 1.03 -30.88
CA ARG A 495 -28.85 1.56 -30.62
C ARG A 495 -28.92 2.28 -29.27
N GLN A 496 -28.16 1.81 -28.29
CA GLN A 496 -28.16 2.32 -26.93
C GLN A 496 -26.94 3.23 -26.63
N GLY A 497 -26.00 3.36 -27.57
CA GLY A 497 -24.80 4.18 -27.40
C GLY A 497 -23.89 3.70 -26.27
N ARG A 498 -23.85 2.38 -25.98
CA ARG A 498 -23.15 1.83 -24.81
C ARG A 498 -22.31 0.60 -25.13
N ILE A 499 -21.33 0.34 -24.26
CA ILE A 499 -20.56 -0.90 -24.24
C ILE A 499 -21.31 -1.97 -23.42
N ASN A 500 -21.31 -3.21 -23.93
CA ASN A 500 -21.84 -4.41 -23.29
C ASN A 500 -20.72 -5.11 -22.51
N ARG A 501 -21.07 -5.79 -21.41
CA ARG A 501 -20.10 -6.55 -20.61
C ARG A 501 -19.43 -7.69 -21.38
N GLY A 502 -20.13 -8.28 -22.36
CA GLY A 502 -19.58 -9.36 -23.17
C GLY A 502 -20.48 -9.77 -24.33
N LYS A 503 -20.04 -10.76 -25.10
CA LYS A 503 -20.81 -11.30 -26.23
C LYS A 503 -22.11 -11.94 -25.74
N GLY A 504 -23.24 -11.38 -26.17
CA GLY A 504 -24.56 -11.81 -25.72
C GLY A 504 -24.89 -11.39 -24.28
N ASP A 505 -24.06 -10.55 -23.64
CA ASP A 505 -24.25 -10.09 -22.28
C ASP A 505 -24.39 -8.58 -22.22
N ALA A 506 -25.65 -8.14 -22.17
CA ALA A 506 -26.05 -6.75 -22.12
C ALA A 506 -25.89 -6.11 -20.72
N THR A 507 -25.31 -6.81 -19.74
CA THR A 507 -25.06 -6.26 -18.41
C THR A 507 -24.22 -4.98 -18.49
N ILE A 508 -24.55 -4.02 -17.63
CA ILE A 508 -23.76 -2.79 -17.44
C ILE A 508 -22.62 -3.12 -16.48
N ALA A 509 -21.39 -2.81 -16.88
CA ALA A 509 -20.18 -2.97 -16.07
C ALA A 509 -19.24 -1.79 -16.33
N THR A 510 -18.83 -1.12 -15.24
CA THR A 510 -18.17 0.20 -15.30
C THR A 510 -16.81 0.16 -15.97
N ASP A 511 -16.05 -0.88 -15.67
CA ASP A 511 -14.77 -1.26 -16.26
C ASP A 511 -14.79 -1.19 -17.80
N THR A 512 -15.85 -1.72 -18.44
CA THR A 512 -15.92 -1.76 -19.90
C THR A 512 -16.03 -0.38 -20.54
N PHE A 513 -16.56 0.62 -19.84
CA PHE A 513 -16.63 1.99 -20.34
C PHE A 513 -15.28 2.71 -20.16
N ALA A 514 -14.73 2.66 -18.95
CA ALA A 514 -13.47 3.29 -18.61
C ALA A 514 -12.34 2.74 -19.50
N TRP A 515 -12.27 1.41 -19.57
CA TRP A 515 -11.20 0.70 -20.23
C TRP A 515 -11.29 0.73 -21.75
N ALA A 516 -12.49 0.84 -22.34
CA ALA A 516 -12.63 1.01 -23.80
C ALA A 516 -11.90 2.27 -24.27
N ILE A 517 -12.04 3.38 -23.54
CA ILE A 517 -11.37 4.64 -23.87
C ILE A 517 -9.87 4.55 -23.60
N ALA A 518 -9.45 3.95 -22.49
CA ALA A 518 -8.03 3.85 -22.13
C ALA A 518 -7.24 2.92 -23.07
N SER A 519 -7.83 1.79 -23.50
CA SER A 519 -7.18 0.77 -24.34
C SER A 519 -7.19 1.12 -25.84
N ILE A 520 -8.33 1.57 -26.38
CA ILE A 520 -8.48 1.86 -27.82
C ILE A 520 -8.08 3.31 -28.13
N GLY A 521 -8.35 4.22 -27.20
CA GLY A 521 -8.16 5.65 -27.39
C GLY A 521 -9.41 6.33 -28.00
N PRO A 522 -9.72 7.56 -27.56
CA PRO A 522 -10.96 8.25 -27.94
C PRO A 522 -11.06 8.57 -29.44
N ARG A 523 -9.93 8.81 -30.11
CA ARG A 523 -9.89 9.09 -31.55
C ARG A 523 -10.36 7.89 -32.38
N LEU A 524 -9.76 6.73 -32.17
CA LEU A 524 -10.09 5.52 -32.93
C LEU A 524 -11.51 5.02 -32.60
N LEU A 525 -11.95 5.16 -31.35
CA LEU A 525 -13.34 4.93 -30.96
C LEU A 525 -14.29 5.79 -31.82
N LYS A 526 -14.07 7.10 -31.86
CA LYS A 526 -14.91 8.04 -32.62
C LYS A 526 -14.94 7.71 -34.11
N GLU A 527 -13.77 7.46 -34.71
CA GLU A 527 -13.64 7.06 -36.12
C GLU A 527 -14.37 5.75 -36.44
N SER A 528 -14.51 4.87 -35.45
CA SER A 528 -15.21 3.59 -35.57
C SER A 528 -16.71 3.68 -35.25
N GLY A 529 -17.24 4.88 -35.04
CA GLY A 529 -18.66 5.12 -34.73
C GLY A 529 -19.04 4.86 -33.27
N MET A 530 -18.05 4.81 -32.37
CA MET A 530 -18.24 4.70 -30.92
C MET A 530 -17.88 6.03 -30.27
N ASP A 531 -18.87 6.85 -29.91
CA ASP A 531 -18.61 8.19 -29.40
C ASP A 531 -18.07 8.13 -27.96
N PRO A 532 -16.80 8.51 -27.70
CA PRO A 532 -16.21 8.41 -26.37
C PRO A 532 -16.92 9.34 -25.36
N ASP A 533 -17.44 10.49 -25.79
CA ASP A 533 -18.20 11.37 -24.90
C ASP A 533 -19.50 10.69 -24.43
N GLN A 534 -20.22 10.00 -25.34
CA GLN A 534 -21.43 9.25 -25.01
C GLN A 534 -21.15 8.06 -24.09
N ILE A 535 -20.01 7.39 -24.27
CA ILE A 535 -19.60 6.28 -23.40
C ILE A 535 -19.41 6.78 -21.95
N ILE A 536 -18.78 7.94 -21.76
CA ILE A 536 -18.63 8.56 -20.43
C ILE A 536 -19.99 8.98 -19.87
N ASP A 537 -20.80 9.67 -20.65
CA ASP A 537 -22.13 10.13 -20.19
C ASP A 537 -23.02 8.93 -19.78
N PHE A 538 -22.91 7.81 -20.51
CA PHE A 538 -23.60 6.57 -20.15
C PHE A 538 -23.06 6.01 -18.82
N ALA A 539 -21.74 5.94 -18.64
CA ALA A 539 -21.12 5.46 -17.41
C ALA A 539 -21.56 6.29 -16.19
N GLU A 540 -21.54 7.62 -16.30
CA GLU A 540 -21.99 8.50 -15.21
C GLU A 540 -23.48 8.34 -14.91
N THR A 541 -24.32 8.27 -15.93
CA THR A 541 -25.77 8.09 -15.75
C THR A 541 -26.10 6.80 -15.00
N ASN A 542 -25.36 5.73 -15.30
CA ASN A 542 -25.71 4.37 -14.90
C ASN A 542 -24.90 3.84 -13.72
N CYS A 543 -23.70 4.36 -13.49
CA CYS A 543 -22.74 3.78 -12.55
C CYS A 543 -22.33 4.76 -11.44
N LEU A 544 -22.59 6.06 -11.60
CA LEU A 544 -22.32 7.04 -10.56
C LEU A 544 -23.20 6.78 -9.33
N VAL A 545 -22.55 6.80 -8.17
CA VAL A 545 -23.16 6.64 -6.85
C VAL A 545 -22.56 7.65 -5.87
N THR A 546 -23.37 8.06 -4.91
CA THR A 546 -22.92 8.83 -3.74
C THR A 546 -23.37 8.08 -2.51
N THR A 547 -22.47 7.88 -1.56
CA THR A 547 -22.73 7.11 -0.35
C THR A 547 -22.01 7.71 0.85
N THR A 548 -22.41 7.28 2.05
CA THR A 548 -21.75 7.67 3.29
C THR A 548 -20.67 6.64 3.62
N TYR A 549 -19.42 7.06 3.68
CA TYR A 549 -18.30 6.25 4.12
C TYR A 549 -18.02 6.50 5.60
N LYS A 550 -18.15 5.44 6.40
CA LYS A 550 -17.75 5.44 7.80
C LYS A 550 -16.26 5.12 7.91
N ARG A 551 -15.47 6.10 8.30
CA ARG A 551 -14.02 5.99 8.48
C ARG A 551 -13.69 5.16 9.73
N PRO A 552 -12.45 4.63 9.84
CA PRO A 552 -11.99 3.90 11.02
C PRO A 552 -12.03 4.71 12.33
N ASP A 553 -11.95 6.04 12.25
CA ASP A 553 -12.07 6.94 13.41
C ASP A 553 -13.52 7.22 13.82
N GLY A 554 -14.49 6.59 13.16
CA GLY A 554 -15.92 6.72 13.43
C GLY A 554 -16.57 7.92 12.76
N LYS A 555 -15.82 8.80 12.08
CA LYS A 555 -16.39 9.90 11.31
C LYS A 555 -17.09 9.37 10.06
N GLU A 556 -18.22 9.96 9.73
CA GLU A 556 -18.93 9.70 8.49
C GLU A 556 -18.67 10.83 7.50
N ILE A 557 -18.35 10.48 6.26
CA ILE A 557 -18.12 11.42 5.18
C ILE A 557 -18.88 11.01 3.93
N GLU A 558 -19.41 11.99 3.20
CA GLU A 558 -20.02 11.74 1.89
C GLU A 558 -18.90 11.55 0.85
N ILE A 559 -19.01 10.46 0.09
CA ILE A 559 -18.13 10.14 -1.02
C ILE A 559 -18.95 9.89 -2.29
N THR A 560 -18.43 10.37 -3.41
CA THR A 560 -19.02 10.19 -4.75
C THR A 560 -18.03 9.46 -5.65
N GLY A 561 -18.50 8.49 -6.42
CA GLY A 561 -17.66 7.75 -7.37
C GLY A 561 -18.48 6.73 -8.13
N PHE A 562 -17.81 5.69 -8.63
CA PHE A 562 -18.43 4.72 -9.52
C PHE A 562 -18.60 3.35 -8.86
N ASP A 563 -19.79 2.79 -8.98
CA ASP A 563 -20.10 1.40 -8.62
C ASP A 563 -19.88 0.50 -9.84
N PHE A 564 -19.47 -0.74 -9.63
CA PHE A 564 -19.35 -1.74 -10.71
C PHE A 564 -20.71 -2.15 -11.30
N GLY A 565 -21.72 -2.28 -10.43
CA GLY A 565 -22.95 -3.01 -10.75
C GLY A 565 -24.17 -2.45 -10.03
N LYS A 566 -24.37 -1.13 -10.08
CA LYS A 566 -25.48 -0.41 -9.41
C LYS A 566 -26.84 -1.12 -9.54
N PHE A 567 -27.15 -1.65 -10.73
CA PHE A 567 -28.43 -2.31 -11.04
C PHE A 567 -28.57 -3.74 -10.49
N TRP A 568 -27.49 -4.51 -10.38
CA TRP A 568 -27.51 -5.86 -9.81
C TRP A 568 -27.64 -5.87 -8.29
N HIS A 569 -27.37 -4.73 -7.69
CA HIS A 569 -27.09 -4.60 -6.28
C HIS A 569 -27.94 -3.52 -5.60
N MET A 570 -29.08 -3.17 -6.21
CA MET A 570 -29.96 -2.13 -5.69
C MET A 570 -30.33 -2.32 -4.20
N SER A 571 -30.42 -3.57 -3.73
CA SER A 571 -30.73 -3.91 -2.33
C SER A 571 -29.61 -3.61 -1.32
N ARG A 572 -28.33 -3.59 -1.73
CA ARG A 572 -27.20 -3.21 -0.86
C ARG A 572 -26.94 -1.70 -0.83
N GLY A 573 -27.69 -0.92 -1.60
CA GLY A 573 -27.37 0.48 -1.88
C GLY A 573 -26.19 0.63 -2.86
N GLY A 574 -25.83 1.87 -3.18
CA GLY A 574 -24.66 2.15 -4.03
C GLY A 574 -23.35 2.06 -3.26
N VAL A 575 -22.32 1.48 -3.87
CA VAL A 575 -20.96 1.41 -3.30
C VAL A 575 -19.97 2.06 -4.24
N VAL A 576 -19.15 2.96 -3.70
CA VAL A 576 -18.02 3.55 -4.42
C VAL A 576 -16.88 2.55 -4.43
N SER A 577 -16.52 2.05 -5.61
CA SER A 577 -15.31 1.23 -5.80
C SER A 577 -14.11 2.14 -6.00
N THR A 578 -13.04 1.92 -5.23
CA THR A 578 -11.79 2.67 -5.38
C THR A 578 -11.12 2.37 -6.73
N GLU A 579 -11.14 1.12 -7.17
CA GLU A 579 -10.58 0.69 -8.45
C GLU A 579 -11.31 1.35 -9.62
N TRP A 580 -12.64 1.21 -9.70
CA TRP A 580 -13.40 1.70 -10.85
C TRP A 580 -13.46 3.23 -10.89
N THR A 581 -13.48 3.87 -9.73
CA THR A 581 -13.37 5.33 -9.66
C THR A 581 -11.97 5.79 -10.11
N ALA A 582 -10.89 5.07 -9.73
CA ALA A 582 -9.54 5.40 -10.16
C ALA A 582 -9.35 5.20 -11.68
N GLN A 583 -9.88 4.11 -12.23
CA GLN A 583 -9.90 3.90 -13.68
C GLN A 583 -10.65 5.03 -14.38
N MET A 584 -11.79 5.47 -13.83
CA MET A 584 -12.48 6.62 -14.40
C MET A 584 -11.68 7.91 -14.32
N VAL A 585 -10.96 8.19 -13.22
CA VAL A 585 -10.06 9.36 -13.14
C VAL A 585 -9.04 9.34 -14.27
N VAL A 586 -8.39 8.19 -14.51
CA VAL A 586 -7.43 8.03 -15.62
C VAL A 586 -8.11 8.27 -16.97
N THR A 587 -9.27 7.67 -17.21
CA THR A 587 -10.01 7.84 -18.46
C THR A 587 -10.44 9.29 -18.69
N LEU A 588 -10.85 10.02 -17.64
CA LEU A 588 -11.19 11.44 -17.74
C LEU A 588 -9.96 12.30 -18.09
N LYS A 589 -8.76 11.95 -17.59
CA LYS A 589 -7.51 12.59 -18.02
C LYS A 589 -7.18 12.30 -19.49
N ILE A 590 -7.44 11.09 -19.98
CA ILE A 590 -7.30 10.78 -21.41
C ILE A 590 -8.26 11.61 -22.26
N MET A 591 -9.50 11.81 -21.79
CA MET A 591 -10.49 12.67 -22.46
C MET A 591 -10.11 14.15 -22.41
N GLU A 592 -9.52 14.62 -21.31
CA GLU A 592 -8.94 15.97 -21.21
C GLU A 592 -7.91 16.19 -22.33
N GLU A 593 -6.93 15.30 -22.46
CA GLU A 593 -5.87 15.39 -23.49
C GLU A 593 -6.43 15.30 -24.91
N TYR A 594 -7.41 14.43 -25.14
CA TYR A 594 -8.07 14.29 -26.43
C TYR A 594 -8.75 15.60 -26.87
N HIS A 595 -9.52 16.23 -25.98
CA HIS A 595 -10.19 17.50 -26.30
C HIS A 595 -9.22 18.67 -26.39
N ARG A 596 -8.12 18.66 -25.62
CA ARG A 596 -6.99 19.60 -25.80
C ARG A 596 -6.42 19.49 -27.21
N ALA A 597 -6.16 18.27 -27.70
CA ALA A 597 -5.64 18.04 -29.05
C ALA A 597 -6.61 18.45 -30.17
N LEU A 598 -7.91 18.56 -29.87
CA LEU A 598 -8.93 19.09 -30.78
C LEU A 598 -9.14 20.60 -30.64
N ASN A 599 -8.37 21.30 -29.80
CA ASN A 599 -8.58 22.70 -29.41
C ASN A 599 -9.98 22.97 -28.82
N ASN A 600 -10.62 21.95 -28.24
CA ASN A 600 -11.90 22.09 -27.54
C ASN A 600 -11.67 22.33 -26.05
N TYR A 601 -11.24 23.56 -25.73
CA TYR A 601 -10.90 23.98 -24.36
C TYR A 601 -12.08 23.87 -23.37
N ILE A 602 -13.32 23.92 -23.86
CA ILE A 602 -14.52 23.77 -23.03
C ILE A 602 -14.65 22.33 -22.53
N LYS A 603 -14.50 21.34 -23.41
CA LYS A 603 -14.53 19.92 -23.04
C LYS A 603 -13.26 19.50 -22.30
N GLU A 604 -12.10 20.03 -22.68
CA GLU A 604 -10.86 19.84 -21.93
C GLU A 604 -11.05 20.20 -20.44
N ARG A 605 -11.48 21.43 -20.14
CA ARG A 605 -11.70 21.88 -18.77
C ARG A 605 -12.76 21.05 -18.05
N TYR A 606 -13.81 20.65 -18.75
CA TYR A 606 -14.86 19.79 -18.19
C TYR A 606 -14.33 18.45 -17.71
N TYR A 607 -13.56 17.75 -18.56
CA TYR A 607 -12.99 16.46 -18.19
C TYR A 607 -11.90 16.59 -17.14
N LYS A 608 -11.07 17.64 -17.20
CA LYS A 608 -10.10 17.97 -16.15
C LYS A 608 -10.77 18.12 -14.79
N ASN A 609 -11.79 18.97 -14.69
CA ASN A 609 -12.46 19.25 -13.42
C ASN A 609 -13.13 18.00 -12.84
N LYS A 610 -13.67 17.12 -13.69
CA LYS A 610 -14.22 15.83 -13.25
C LYS A 610 -13.14 14.88 -12.73
N ALA A 611 -12.02 14.76 -13.46
CA ALA A 611 -10.91 13.91 -13.03
C ALA A 611 -10.38 14.37 -11.66
N ASP A 612 -10.20 15.68 -11.49
CA ASP A 612 -9.73 16.28 -10.23
C ASP A 612 -10.74 16.04 -9.10
N PHE A 613 -12.05 16.24 -9.36
CA PHE A 613 -13.13 15.94 -8.41
C PHE A 613 -13.11 14.49 -7.92
N TYR A 614 -13.15 13.52 -8.83
CA TYR A 614 -13.19 12.10 -8.43
C TYR A 614 -11.88 11.64 -7.77
N LEU A 615 -10.74 12.24 -8.11
CA LEU A 615 -9.49 12.00 -7.39
C LEU A 615 -9.58 12.50 -5.94
N SER A 616 -10.12 13.70 -5.72
CA SER A 616 -10.39 14.23 -4.37
C SER A 616 -11.36 13.32 -3.60
N GLU A 617 -12.39 12.77 -4.26
CA GLU A 617 -13.30 11.79 -3.65
C GLU A 617 -12.59 10.50 -3.21
N LEU A 618 -11.65 9.98 -4.00
CA LEU A 618 -10.84 8.83 -3.61
C LEU A 618 -9.93 9.15 -2.42
N GLN A 619 -9.32 10.33 -2.40
CA GLN A 619 -8.42 10.73 -1.32
C GLN A 619 -9.13 10.88 0.03
N LYS A 620 -10.41 11.25 0.03
CA LYS A 620 -11.26 11.19 1.22
C LYS A 620 -11.34 9.80 1.85
N MET A 621 -11.15 8.74 1.05
CA MET A 621 -11.20 7.34 1.50
C MET A 621 -9.85 6.82 2.02
N VAL A 622 -8.78 7.62 1.98
CA VAL A 622 -7.46 7.20 2.48
C VAL A 622 -7.55 6.97 4.00
N ILE A 623 -6.99 5.84 4.44
CA ILE A 623 -6.96 5.41 5.83
C ILE A 623 -5.54 5.05 6.27
N VAL A 624 -5.33 5.04 7.59
CA VAL A 624 -4.21 4.34 8.20
C VAL A 624 -4.65 2.91 8.46
N SER A 625 -3.97 1.95 7.85
CA SER A 625 -4.23 0.52 8.05
C SER A 625 -3.11 -0.11 8.88
N PRO A 626 -3.38 -0.63 10.09
CA PRO A 626 -2.39 -1.39 10.83
C PRO A 626 -2.21 -2.76 10.16
N SER A 627 -1.03 -3.02 9.60
CA SER A 627 -0.67 -4.35 9.09
C SER A 627 -0.52 -5.34 10.25
N ARG A 628 -1.09 -6.55 10.10
CA ARG A 628 -0.95 -7.63 11.10
C ARG A 628 0.48 -8.10 11.25
N VAL A 629 1.26 -8.06 10.18
CA VAL A 629 2.68 -8.43 10.17
C VAL A 629 3.60 -7.29 10.60
N GLY A 630 3.04 -6.13 10.98
CA GLY A 630 3.79 -4.97 11.46
C GLY A 630 4.56 -4.23 10.36
N GLN A 631 4.14 -4.37 9.09
CA GLN A 631 4.78 -3.77 7.91
C GLN A 631 4.05 -2.52 7.37
N GLY A 632 3.08 -2.01 8.13
CA GLY A 632 2.15 -0.94 7.74
C GLY A 632 2.72 0.47 7.76
#